data_AF-A0A7U2EXI4-F1
#
_entry.id   AF-A0A7U2EXI4-F1
#
_cell.length_a   1.000
_cell.length_b   1.000
_cell.length_c   1.000
_cell.angle_alpha   90.00
_cell.angle_beta   90.00
_cell.angle_gamma   90.00
#
_symmetry.space_group_name_H-M   'P 1'
#
loop_
_entity.id
_entity.type
_entity.pdbx_description
1 polymer ?
#
loop_
_entity_poly.entity_id
_entity_poly.type
_entity_poly.pdbx_seq_one_letter_code
_entity_poly.pdbx_strand_id
1 'polypeptide(L)'
;MDVQKAAELTVSALTLKEKTLAKDLLYSEQYHKDTLSAWIRAPVLNLKQALEKTRTGANQAGFKARFFNVFCDVLEIDPGTEVLPEKAGEKSVPYEINLYARRLDYTPTSGSAVHVRFEKDCEIFFWTSKLPGDFAITFDGQGLQRQKYAPKIEGENFGVILRLEQPSAGISSEPLLPPDEAMNNINYLNLIDDSGKLRSKAYLNDDLPRLLQFQLLVAQTHTTLNRGLAVGLLNYVVAATADPRAAAIHFKATAMLSSLLVDSSIVAAPSVNIYASEQILKSRLTAALAFEQAFRDFSLEASNRKVQTQTAVDLLRKSQDAIQTYAFIKDIRQREYDNAVVANAKAQKTFQANQANLSKLGANFQAGVEEWKEAEKEKAAKEVLKGLVMVGLAIGATIATGGAAAATIPAAGAAVVNTASKIATLIAKLKQIYEKIKEIYEKIKPVIEKLQEVVKTITEVIATLRKFDGATTGTKTLKLSADSSDVFNATAEWRRFDITIREMEDSLREYKIRGKEEYFHDLKILVPNGECFILTQANLVKTGDELATVLIQSEAERRSESRLSSTALSVATDLDVLDVLVRAMFDRVLTIRSLVYLDFLTYSSAQEYHTLSKGPVVTLSPVKPVVDYLEDIVKLQSAVVSFGSQVLVQQRSFTLNTLAGFADASKLAEAITDGQALSVAVRPGLELFQDFGRIRLSRARCFLDGAKLSSTAGPQKESLPLRIELHTESQFFDLPLEKRVQPELGPVIPRVFLGASRKVLFEYSPSDNSTACDGWYGQERDYTKFTPLTNWAVKITGGGYGTLSVADLDLSGLKGLRLEFLCDFSLR
;
A
#
# COMPACT_ATOMS: atom_id res chain seq x y z
N MET A 1 3.63 -17.30 -13.28
CA MET A 1 2.33 -17.90 -13.65
C MET A 1 1.89 -17.23 -14.94
N ASP A 2 1.40 -18.02 -15.89
CA ASP A 2 0.85 -17.53 -17.16
C ASP A 2 -0.42 -16.70 -16.93
N VAL A 3 -0.64 -15.63 -17.71
CA VAL A 3 -1.85 -14.80 -17.61
C VAL A 3 -3.12 -15.58 -17.93
N GLN A 4 -3.07 -16.55 -18.85
CA GLN A 4 -4.23 -17.36 -19.20
C GLN A 4 -4.68 -18.19 -17.99
N LYS A 5 -3.71 -18.83 -17.32
CA LYS A 5 -3.97 -19.57 -16.08
C LYS A 5 -4.46 -18.64 -14.95
N ALA A 6 -3.91 -17.43 -14.86
CA ALA A 6 -4.36 -16.43 -13.89
C ALA A 6 -5.81 -15.98 -14.15
N ALA A 7 -6.18 -15.79 -15.42
CA ALA A 7 -7.52 -15.43 -15.85
C ALA A 7 -8.52 -16.57 -15.56
N GLU A 8 -8.17 -17.81 -15.90
CA GLU A 8 -8.97 -19.00 -15.60
C GLU A 8 -9.21 -19.17 -14.10
N LEU A 9 -8.17 -19.02 -13.28
CA LEU A 9 -8.30 -19.04 -11.82
C LEU A 9 -9.27 -17.96 -11.32
N THR A 10 -9.15 -16.74 -11.85
CA THR A 10 -10.03 -15.61 -11.49
C THR A 10 -11.49 -15.90 -11.85
N VAL A 11 -11.76 -16.43 -13.04
CA VAL A 11 -13.12 -16.79 -13.49
C VAL A 11 -13.65 -18.04 -12.81
N SER A 12 -12.79 -18.98 -12.41
CA SER A 12 -13.21 -20.23 -11.77
C SER A 12 -13.98 -20.00 -10.47
N ALA A 13 -13.67 -18.90 -9.77
CA ALA A 13 -14.31 -18.49 -8.54
C ALA A 13 -15.75 -17.98 -8.75
N LEU A 14 -16.12 -17.53 -9.96
CA LEU A 14 -17.46 -17.01 -10.25
C LEU A 14 -18.50 -18.13 -10.27
N THR A 15 -19.79 -17.79 -10.13
CA THR A 15 -20.89 -18.76 -10.29
C THR A 15 -21.08 -19.13 -11.75
N LEU A 16 -21.77 -20.25 -12.06
CA LEU A 16 -21.92 -20.75 -13.43
C LEU A 16 -22.44 -19.68 -14.43
N LYS A 17 -23.41 -18.87 -14.01
CA LYS A 17 -23.99 -17.82 -14.86
C LYS A 17 -23.11 -16.58 -14.98
N GLU A 18 -22.42 -16.22 -13.90
CA GLU A 18 -21.40 -15.17 -13.93
C GLU A 18 -20.20 -15.57 -14.78
N LYS A 19 -19.85 -16.87 -14.87
CA LYS A 19 -18.83 -17.35 -15.80
C LYS A 19 -19.18 -17.05 -17.25
N THR A 20 -20.47 -17.11 -17.63
CA THR A 20 -20.92 -16.70 -18.97
C THR A 20 -20.70 -15.20 -19.19
N LEU A 21 -21.11 -14.36 -18.23
CA LEU A 21 -20.90 -12.90 -18.32
C LEU A 21 -19.41 -12.51 -18.28
N ALA A 22 -18.61 -13.19 -17.47
CA ALA A 22 -17.16 -13.00 -17.42
C ALA A 22 -16.46 -13.52 -18.68
N LYS A 23 -17.00 -14.56 -19.32
CA LYS A 23 -16.54 -14.99 -20.64
C LYS A 23 -16.78 -13.89 -21.68
N ASP A 24 -17.92 -13.20 -21.62
CA ASP A 24 -18.17 -12.04 -22.48
C ASP A 24 -17.22 -10.87 -22.17
N LEU A 25 -16.74 -10.70 -20.93
CA LEU A 25 -15.66 -9.74 -20.61
C LEU A 25 -14.31 -10.18 -21.18
N LEU A 26 -14.05 -11.48 -21.20
CA LEU A 26 -12.77 -12.05 -21.65
C LEU A 26 -12.64 -12.11 -23.17
N TYR A 27 -13.72 -12.50 -23.84
CA TYR A 27 -13.75 -12.84 -25.25
C TYR A 27 -14.80 -12.01 -25.96
N SER A 28 -14.39 -11.34 -27.03
CA SER A 28 -15.27 -10.53 -27.88
C SER A 28 -14.82 -10.69 -29.32
N GLU A 29 -15.79 -10.87 -30.21
CA GLU A 29 -15.58 -10.91 -31.65
C GLU A 29 -16.70 -10.11 -32.30
N GLN A 30 -16.34 -8.98 -32.92
CA GLN A 30 -17.30 -8.05 -33.49
C GLN A 30 -16.89 -7.65 -34.90
N TYR A 31 -17.88 -7.54 -35.78
CA TYR A 31 -17.68 -7.28 -37.21
C TYR A 31 -18.67 -6.22 -37.68
N HIS A 32 -18.17 -5.04 -38.02
CA HIS A 32 -19.00 -3.90 -38.39
C HIS A 32 -18.75 -3.50 -39.84
N LYS A 33 -19.76 -3.79 -40.67
CA LYS A 33 -19.74 -3.50 -42.11
C LYS A 33 -19.67 -2.00 -42.41
N ASP A 34 -20.33 -1.16 -41.61
CA ASP A 34 -20.43 0.27 -41.87
C ASP A 34 -19.09 1.00 -41.69
N THR A 35 -18.30 0.58 -40.70
CA THR A 35 -16.95 1.11 -40.44
C THR A 35 -15.86 0.25 -41.09
N LEU A 36 -16.23 -0.88 -41.68
CA LEU A 36 -15.31 -1.92 -42.19
C LEU A 36 -14.30 -2.38 -41.12
N SER A 37 -14.75 -2.53 -39.89
CA SER A 37 -13.87 -2.81 -38.75
C SER A 37 -14.13 -4.21 -38.19
N ALA A 38 -13.07 -4.83 -37.68
CA ALA A 38 -13.13 -6.09 -36.94
C ALA A 38 -12.42 -5.93 -35.60
N TRP A 39 -13.07 -6.36 -34.53
CA TRP A 39 -12.55 -6.33 -33.17
C TRP A 39 -12.46 -7.74 -32.64
N ILE A 40 -11.32 -8.06 -32.03
CA ILE A 40 -11.11 -9.34 -31.36
C ILE A 40 -10.45 -9.11 -30.01
N ARG A 41 -11.02 -9.71 -28.97
CA ARG A 41 -10.50 -9.66 -27.60
C ARG A 41 -10.32 -11.07 -27.05
N ALA A 42 -9.17 -11.32 -26.44
CA ALA A 42 -8.92 -12.51 -25.62
C ALA A 42 -7.74 -12.25 -24.66
N PRO A 43 -7.57 -13.00 -23.56
CA PRO A 43 -6.40 -12.84 -22.67
C PRO A 43 -5.07 -13.00 -23.39
N VAL A 44 -4.99 -14.00 -24.27
CA VAL A 44 -3.83 -14.31 -25.09
C VAL A 44 -4.31 -14.45 -26.53
N LEU A 45 -3.64 -13.79 -27.46
CA LEU A 45 -3.91 -13.91 -28.89
C LEU A 45 -2.61 -14.19 -29.63
N ASN A 46 -2.67 -15.08 -30.61
CA ASN A 46 -1.61 -15.22 -31.60
C ASN A 46 -1.91 -14.28 -32.78
N LEU A 47 -0.96 -13.45 -33.18
CA LEU A 47 -1.18 -12.40 -34.19
C LEU A 47 -1.63 -12.99 -35.54
N LYS A 48 -0.99 -14.06 -36.01
CA LYS A 48 -1.34 -14.69 -37.29
C LYS A 48 -2.77 -15.22 -37.26
N GLN A 49 -3.12 -15.99 -36.22
CA GLN A 49 -4.44 -16.57 -36.06
C GLN A 49 -5.53 -15.50 -35.88
N ALA A 50 -5.24 -14.43 -35.13
CA ALA A 50 -6.17 -13.32 -34.94
C ALA A 50 -6.50 -12.62 -36.27
N LEU A 51 -5.49 -12.37 -37.12
CA LEU A 51 -5.68 -11.79 -38.45
C LEU A 51 -6.47 -12.72 -39.40
N GLU A 52 -6.18 -14.01 -39.40
CA GLU A 52 -6.93 -15.00 -40.19
C GLU A 52 -8.40 -15.09 -39.74
N LYS A 53 -8.62 -15.11 -38.43
CA LYS A 53 -9.96 -15.19 -37.83
C LYS A 53 -10.79 -13.95 -38.12
N THR A 54 -10.21 -12.77 -37.96
CA THR A 54 -10.90 -11.49 -38.24
C THR A 54 -11.27 -11.36 -39.72
N ARG A 55 -10.38 -11.77 -40.64
CA ARG A 55 -10.70 -11.84 -42.09
C ARG A 55 -11.84 -12.79 -42.39
N THR A 56 -11.76 -14.00 -41.85
CA THR A 56 -12.78 -15.03 -42.07
C THR A 56 -14.15 -14.55 -41.58
N GLY A 57 -14.21 -13.98 -40.37
CA GLY A 57 -15.45 -13.46 -39.79
C GLY A 57 -16.02 -12.25 -40.54
N ALA A 58 -15.18 -11.30 -40.96
CA ALA A 58 -15.63 -10.17 -41.78
C ALA A 58 -16.21 -10.63 -43.13
N ASN A 59 -15.54 -11.59 -43.80
CA ASN A 59 -16.00 -12.17 -45.05
C ASN A 59 -17.33 -12.90 -44.86
N GLN A 60 -17.51 -13.65 -43.76
CA GLN A 60 -18.79 -14.26 -43.39
C GLN A 60 -19.88 -13.22 -43.12
N ALA A 61 -19.53 -12.08 -42.54
CA ALA A 61 -20.42 -10.92 -42.35
C ALA A 61 -20.63 -10.10 -43.65
N GLY A 62 -20.06 -10.52 -44.78
CA GLY A 62 -20.30 -9.94 -46.10
C GLY A 62 -19.56 -8.62 -46.38
N PHE A 63 -18.39 -8.42 -45.79
CA PHE A 63 -17.49 -7.30 -46.10
C PHE A 63 -16.00 -7.66 -45.92
N LYS A 64 -15.10 -6.86 -46.50
CA LYS A 64 -13.66 -6.97 -46.25
C LYS A 64 -13.24 -5.97 -45.17
N ALA A 65 -12.69 -6.45 -44.06
CA ALA A 65 -12.24 -5.58 -42.97
C ALA A 65 -11.05 -4.70 -43.40
N ARG A 66 -11.07 -3.44 -42.98
CA ARG A 66 -10.03 -2.42 -43.18
C ARG A 66 -9.32 -2.01 -41.90
N PHE A 67 -10.02 -2.08 -40.77
CA PHE A 67 -9.51 -1.71 -39.46
C PHE A 67 -9.54 -2.94 -38.56
N PHE A 68 -8.39 -3.35 -38.06
CA PHE A 68 -8.24 -4.55 -37.24
C PHE A 68 -7.85 -4.11 -35.84
N ASN A 69 -8.71 -4.36 -34.87
CA ASN A 69 -8.50 -3.99 -33.48
C ASN A 69 -8.33 -5.26 -32.66
N VAL A 70 -7.11 -5.48 -32.17
CA VAL A 70 -6.70 -6.67 -31.42
C VAL A 70 -6.45 -6.27 -29.97
N PHE A 71 -7.21 -6.84 -29.04
CA PHE A 71 -7.14 -6.53 -27.61
C PHE A 71 -6.74 -7.76 -26.81
N CYS A 72 -5.57 -7.74 -26.18
CA CYS A 72 -5.11 -8.85 -25.36
C CYS A 72 -4.16 -8.40 -24.24
N ASP A 73 -3.92 -9.28 -23.28
CA ASP A 73 -2.82 -9.05 -22.32
C ASP A 73 -1.48 -9.46 -22.94
N VAL A 74 -1.44 -10.63 -23.57
CA VAL A 74 -0.26 -11.17 -24.25
C VAL A 74 -0.57 -11.38 -25.73
N LEU A 75 0.24 -10.77 -26.58
CA LEU A 75 0.25 -11.02 -28.02
C LEU A 75 1.42 -11.94 -28.38
N GLU A 76 1.11 -13.15 -28.81
CA GLU A 76 2.08 -14.11 -29.31
C GLU A 76 2.37 -13.85 -30.79
N ILE A 77 3.65 -13.82 -31.13
CA ILE A 77 4.13 -13.58 -32.48
C ILE A 77 5.04 -14.74 -32.89
N ASP A 78 4.50 -15.61 -33.75
CA ASP A 78 5.24 -16.73 -34.29
C ASP A 78 6.33 -16.27 -35.27
N PRO A 79 7.46 -17.00 -35.36
CA PRO A 79 8.48 -16.76 -36.38
C PRO A 79 7.88 -16.72 -37.79
N GLY A 80 8.18 -15.67 -38.54
CA GLY A 80 7.68 -15.51 -39.91
C GLY A 80 6.19 -15.17 -39.99
N THR A 81 5.60 -14.61 -38.93
CA THR A 81 4.25 -14.01 -39.01
C THR A 81 4.23 -12.95 -40.10
N GLU A 82 3.39 -13.17 -41.12
CA GLU A 82 3.26 -12.23 -42.24
C GLU A 82 1.93 -11.47 -42.14
N VAL A 83 2.03 -10.14 -42.14
CA VAL A 83 0.90 -9.22 -42.28
C VAL A 83 0.79 -8.88 -43.76
N LEU A 84 0.08 -9.74 -44.49
CA LEU A 84 -0.08 -9.66 -45.95
C LEU A 84 -1.47 -9.20 -46.39
N PRO A 85 -1.60 -8.68 -47.61
CA PRO A 85 -2.87 -8.64 -48.35
C PRO A 85 -3.56 -10.00 -48.43
N GLU A 86 -4.90 -10.02 -48.50
CA GLU A 86 -5.67 -11.26 -48.68
C GLU A 86 -5.32 -12.02 -49.98
N LYS A 87 -4.86 -11.34 -51.05
CA LYS A 87 -4.45 -11.95 -52.34
C LYS A 87 -3.34 -11.17 -53.04
N ALA A 88 -2.44 -11.88 -53.73
CA ALA A 88 -1.44 -11.27 -54.60
C ALA A 88 -2.10 -10.61 -55.83
N GLY A 89 -1.92 -9.29 -55.98
CA GLY A 89 -2.40 -8.53 -57.15
C GLY A 89 -3.80 -7.90 -57.03
N GLU A 90 -4.52 -8.07 -55.93
CA GLU A 90 -5.72 -7.27 -55.60
C GLU A 90 -5.32 -6.00 -54.83
N LYS A 91 -6.05 -4.88 -55.00
CA LYS A 91 -5.88 -3.69 -54.14
C LYS A 91 -6.23 -4.08 -52.69
N SER A 92 -5.30 -3.84 -51.76
CA SER A 92 -5.33 -4.39 -50.41
C SER A 92 -6.17 -3.58 -49.40
N VAL A 93 -6.54 -4.27 -48.33
CA VAL A 93 -6.74 -3.73 -46.96
C VAL A 93 -6.24 -4.79 -45.96
N PRO A 94 -5.71 -4.44 -44.77
CA PRO A 94 -6.09 -3.33 -43.90
C PRO A 94 -5.37 -1.99 -44.12
N TYR A 95 -6.01 -0.91 -43.69
CA TYR A 95 -5.48 0.44 -43.63
C TYR A 95 -5.08 0.81 -42.19
N GLU A 96 -5.52 0.06 -41.17
CA GLU A 96 -5.09 0.25 -39.79
C GLU A 96 -5.09 -1.07 -39.02
N ILE A 97 -4.00 -1.36 -38.29
CA ILE A 97 -3.94 -2.48 -37.35
C ILE A 97 -3.59 -1.93 -35.97
N ASN A 98 -4.53 -2.00 -35.05
CA ASN A 98 -4.35 -1.63 -33.66
C ASN A 98 -4.08 -2.86 -32.80
N LEU A 99 -2.89 -2.91 -32.21
CA LEU A 99 -2.44 -3.99 -31.34
C LEU A 99 -2.34 -3.49 -29.90
N TYR A 100 -3.40 -3.70 -29.12
CA TYR A 100 -3.42 -3.45 -27.68
C TYR A 100 -2.93 -4.69 -26.95
N ALA A 101 -1.71 -4.60 -26.42
CA ALA A 101 -1.07 -5.69 -25.68
C ALA A 101 -0.15 -5.16 -24.58
N ARG A 102 -0.28 -5.71 -23.37
CA ARG A 102 0.69 -5.43 -22.29
C ARG A 102 2.06 -6.00 -22.61
N ARG A 103 2.09 -7.23 -23.13
CA ARG A 103 3.34 -7.96 -23.42
C ARG A 103 3.28 -8.56 -24.83
N LEU A 104 4.37 -8.43 -25.55
CA LEU A 104 4.59 -9.13 -26.82
C LEU A 104 5.54 -10.30 -26.54
N ASP A 105 5.04 -11.52 -26.73
CA ASP A 105 5.85 -12.72 -26.65
C ASP A 105 6.20 -13.15 -28.07
N TYR A 106 7.49 -13.16 -28.37
CA TYR A 106 7.97 -13.56 -29.69
C TYR A 106 9.20 -14.45 -29.53
N THR A 107 9.35 -15.41 -30.44
CA THR A 107 10.51 -16.30 -30.45
C THR A 107 11.57 -15.75 -31.41
N PRO A 108 12.73 -15.28 -30.91
CA PRO A 108 13.78 -14.78 -31.77
C PRO A 108 14.35 -15.94 -32.59
N THR A 109 14.16 -15.88 -33.91
CA THR A 109 14.96 -16.64 -34.88
C THR A 109 15.90 -15.65 -35.59
N SER A 110 16.81 -16.11 -36.43
CA SER A 110 17.79 -15.29 -37.18
C SER A 110 17.18 -14.23 -38.14
N GLY A 111 15.88 -13.94 -38.05
CA GLY A 111 15.12 -12.95 -38.81
C GLY A 111 14.32 -11.96 -37.94
N SER A 112 13.44 -11.18 -38.56
CA SER A 112 12.52 -10.23 -37.91
C SER A 112 11.30 -10.90 -37.29
N ALA A 113 10.74 -10.30 -36.23
CA ALA A 113 9.56 -10.78 -35.51
C ALA A 113 8.29 -10.83 -36.38
N VAL A 114 8.06 -9.80 -37.20
CA VAL A 114 6.92 -9.72 -38.12
C VAL A 114 7.41 -9.28 -39.49
N HIS A 115 6.86 -9.85 -40.55
CA HIS A 115 7.00 -9.34 -41.91
C HIS A 115 5.74 -8.59 -42.32
N VAL A 116 5.86 -7.32 -42.69
CA VAL A 116 4.74 -6.46 -43.07
C VAL A 116 4.88 -6.04 -44.53
N ARG A 117 3.85 -6.26 -45.34
CA ARG A 117 3.78 -5.65 -46.66
C ARG A 117 2.98 -4.35 -46.61
N PHE A 118 3.66 -3.22 -46.66
CA PHE A 118 3.03 -1.90 -46.67
C PHE A 118 2.55 -1.53 -48.08
N GLU A 119 1.30 -1.11 -48.17
CA GLU A 119 0.80 -0.29 -49.27
C GLU A 119 0.70 1.16 -48.81
N LYS A 120 0.44 2.08 -49.74
CA LYS A 120 0.23 3.49 -49.41
C LYS A 120 -0.86 3.58 -48.34
N ASP A 121 -0.57 4.32 -47.28
CA ASP A 121 -1.46 4.62 -46.17
C ASP A 121 -1.79 3.43 -45.21
N CYS A 122 -0.96 2.38 -45.17
CA CYS A 122 -1.07 1.33 -44.15
C CYS A 122 -0.39 1.75 -42.83
N GLU A 123 -1.10 1.62 -41.71
CA GLU A 123 -0.60 1.98 -40.38
C GLU A 123 -0.69 0.80 -39.41
N ILE A 124 0.36 0.62 -38.60
CA ILE A 124 0.39 -0.37 -37.51
C ILE A 124 0.66 0.34 -36.19
N PHE A 125 -0.25 0.17 -35.25
CA PHE A 125 -0.18 0.75 -33.93
C PHE A 125 0.17 -0.32 -32.92
N PHE A 126 1.26 -0.10 -32.19
CA PHE A 126 1.61 -0.88 -31.01
C PHE A 126 1.22 -0.09 -29.76
N TRP A 127 0.05 -0.41 -29.21
CA TRP A 127 -0.47 0.16 -27.98
C TRP A 127 0.09 -0.61 -26.77
N THR A 128 1.40 -0.47 -26.56
CA THR A 128 2.18 -1.17 -25.53
C THR A 128 3.25 -0.28 -24.91
N SER A 129 3.43 -0.33 -23.59
CA SER A 129 4.40 0.55 -22.91
C SER A 129 5.86 0.15 -23.12
N LYS A 130 6.14 -1.08 -23.61
CA LYS A 130 7.51 -1.57 -23.83
C LYS A 130 7.55 -2.66 -24.90
N LEU A 131 8.49 -2.52 -25.83
CA LEU A 131 8.83 -3.57 -26.79
C LEU A 131 10.02 -4.41 -26.28
N PRO A 132 10.11 -5.71 -26.66
CA PRO A 132 11.31 -6.50 -26.42
C PRO A 132 12.55 -5.84 -27.04
N GLY A 133 13.71 -5.95 -26.38
CA GLY A 133 14.91 -5.15 -26.74
C GLY A 133 15.48 -5.44 -28.12
N ASP A 134 15.29 -6.65 -28.63
CA ASP A 134 15.71 -7.15 -29.94
C ASP A 134 14.54 -7.21 -30.96
N PHE A 135 13.37 -6.67 -30.59
CA PHE A 135 12.20 -6.65 -31.47
C PHE A 135 12.47 -5.83 -32.73
N ALA A 136 12.24 -6.44 -33.89
CA ALA A 136 12.36 -5.80 -35.18
C ALA A 136 11.34 -6.37 -36.16
N ILE A 137 10.83 -5.51 -37.02
CA ILE A 137 9.97 -5.89 -38.14
C ILE A 137 10.80 -5.90 -39.43
N THR A 138 10.43 -6.74 -40.40
CA THR A 138 10.80 -6.52 -41.79
C THR A 138 9.62 -5.99 -42.55
N PHE A 139 9.90 -5.14 -43.53
CA PHE A 139 8.85 -4.59 -44.37
C PHE A 139 9.26 -4.54 -45.84
N ASP A 140 8.28 -4.72 -46.72
CA ASP A 140 8.36 -4.46 -48.16
C ASP A 140 7.08 -3.78 -48.66
N GLY A 141 7.06 -3.32 -49.92
CA GLY A 141 5.92 -2.58 -50.49
C GLY A 141 6.08 -2.35 -51.99
N GLN A 142 5.12 -1.70 -52.65
CA GLN A 142 5.20 -1.44 -54.11
C GLN A 142 6.48 -0.67 -54.47
N GLY A 143 7.44 -1.37 -55.09
CA GLY A 143 8.74 -0.81 -55.51
C GLY A 143 9.81 -0.75 -54.42
N LEU A 144 9.55 -1.26 -53.21
CA LEU A 144 10.49 -1.27 -52.08
C LEU A 144 11.15 -2.65 -51.92
N GLN A 145 12.47 -2.66 -51.78
CA GLN A 145 13.21 -3.83 -51.33
C GLN A 145 12.91 -4.11 -49.85
N ARG A 146 13.00 -5.38 -49.45
CA ARG A 146 12.78 -5.79 -48.06
C ARG A 146 13.79 -5.12 -47.13
N GLN A 147 13.30 -4.37 -46.15
CA GLN A 147 14.09 -3.65 -45.15
C GLN A 147 13.76 -4.12 -43.74
N LYS A 148 14.68 -3.89 -42.79
CA LYS A 148 14.49 -4.19 -41.36
C LYS A 148 14.38 -2.90 -40.57
N TYR A 149 13.41 -2.83 -39.66
CA TYR A 149 13.18 -1.68 -38.80
C TYR A 149 12.99 -2.13 -37.34
N ALA A 150 13.65 -1.45 -36.41
CA ALA A 150 13.58 -1.74 -34.98
C ALA A 150 12.83 -0.59 -34.28
N PRO A 151 11.50 -0.71 -34.10
CA PRO A 151 10.72 0.34 -33.44
C PRO A 151 11.16 0.51 -32.00
N LYS A 152 11.17 1.77 -31.53
CA LYS A 152 11.47 2.12 -30.15
C LYS A 152 10.33 2.91 -29.56
N ILE A 153 10.06 2.65 -28.29
CA ILE A 153 9.12 3.40 -27.48
C ILE A 153 9.96 4.20 -26.50
N GLU A 154 10.10 5.50 -26.76
CA GLU A 154 10.96 6.38 -26.00
C GLU A 154 10.21 7.09 -24.87
N GLY A 155 10.90 7.31 -23.75
CA GLY A 155 10.46 8.23 -22.69
C GLY A 155 9.07 7.93 -22.13
N GLU A 156 8.18 8.91 -22.21
CA GLU A 156 6.86 8.86 -21.56
C GLU A 156 5.74 8.25 -22.40
N ASN A 157 6.01 7.89 -23.65
CA ASN A 157 5.00 7.46 -24.61
C ASN A 157 4.39 6.10 -24.24
N PHE A 158 3.11 5.92 -24.56
CA PHE A 158 2.37 4.68 -24.29
C PHE A 158 2.52 3.65 -25.41
N GLY A 159 2.91 4.07 -26.61
CA GLY A 159 3.00 3.20 -27.77
C GLY A 159 3.78 3.82 -28.92
N VAL A 160 3.72 3.17 -30.08
CA VAL A 160 4.32 3.66 -31.33
C VAL A 160 3.43 3.31 -32.52
N ILE A 161 3.29 4.25 -33.46
CA ILE A 161 2.68 4.03 -34.78
C ILE A 161 3.79 3.83 -35.79
N LEU A 162 3.64 2.86 -36.68
CA LEU A 162 4.50 2.67 -37.84
C LEU A 162 3.72 2.97 -39.10
N ARG A 163 4.25 3.90 -39.91
CA ARG A 163 3.61 4.38 -41.14
C ARG A 163 4.60 4.35 -42.30
N LEU A 164 4.10 4.07 -43.50
CA LEU A 164 4.87 4.25 -44.73
C LEU A 164 4.52 5.60 -45.36
N GLU A 165 5.38 6.61 -45.21
CA GLU A 165 5.11 7.96 -45.73
C GLU A 165 5.13 8.01 -47.27
N GLN A 166 6.18 7.45 -47.88
CA GLN A 166 6.35 7.32 -49.34
C GLN A 166 7.23 6.11 -49.67
N PRO A 167 7.09 5.46 -50.85
CA PRO A 167 7.94 4.33 -51.24
C PRO A 167 9.45 4.63 -51.20
N SER A 168 9.85 5.90 -51.35
CA SER A 168 11.24 6.34 -51.31
C SER A 168 11.73 6.79 -49.92
N ALA A 169 10.84 7.04 -48.96
CA ALA A 169 11.17 7.64 -47.66
C ALA A 169 11.35 6.61 -46.52
N GLY A 170 10.84 5.38 -46.69
CA GLY A 170 10.89 4.33 -45.66
C GLY A 170 9.77 4.43 -44.63
N ILE A 171 9.88 3.65 -43.54
CA ILE A 171 8.93 3.70 -42.41
C ILE A 171 9.29 4.87 -41.48
N SER A 172 8.29 5.67 -41.11
CA SER A 172 8.38 6.58 -39.97
C SER A 172 7.74 5.97 -38.72
N SER A 173 8.22 6.39 -37.55
CA SER A 173 7.63 6.05 -36.27
C SER A 173 7.17 7.30 -35.54
N GLU A 174 5.95 7.28 -35.05
CA GLU A 174 5.38 8.34 -34.24
C GLU A 174 5.04 7.80 -32.84
N PRO A 175 5.36 8.54 -31.77
CA PRO A 175 4.98 8.13 -30.43
C PRO A 175 3.46 8.23 -30.21
N LEU A 176 2.90 7.28 -29.47
CA LEU A 176 1.51 7.33 -29.03
C LEU A 176 1.38 7.87 -27.61
N LEU A 177 0.42 8.76 -27.42
CA LEU A 177 -0.13 9.10 -26.11
C LEU A 177 -1.08 7.99 -25.62
N PRO A 178 -1.52 7.99 -24.35
CA PRO A 178 -2.55 7.08 -23.88
C PRO A 178 -3.80 7.12 -24.79
N PRO A 179 -4.44 5.97 -25.06
CA PRO A 179 -5.58 5.88 -25.97
C PRO A 179 -6.79 6.64 -25.39
N ASP A 180 -7.33 7.60 -26.14
CA ASP A 180 -8.44 8.45 -25.70
C ASP A 180 -9.81 7.99 -26.22
N GLU A 181 -9.96 7.75 -27.53
CA GLU A 181 -11.21 7.32 -28.16
C GLU A 181 -11.57 5.87 -27.83
N ALA A 182 -10.56 5.00 -27.72
CA ALA A 182 -10.77 3.61 -27.32
C ALA A 182 -11.19 3.47 -25.85
N MET A 183 -11.09 4.54 -25.05
CA MET A 183 -11.53 4.58 -23.65
C MET A 183 -12.96 5.11 -23.47
N ASN A 184 -13.73 5.23 -24.54
CA ASN A 184 -15.16 5.53 -24.45
C ASN A 184 -15.95 4.37 -23.78
N ASN A 185 -17.12 4.66 -23.23
CA ASN A 185 -18.08 3.66 -22.73
C ASN A 185 -17.60 2.80 -21.54
N ILE A 186 -16.71 3.34 -20.69
CA ILE A 186 -16.23 2.67 -19.46
C ILE A 186 -17.37 2.29 -18.49
N ASN A 187 -18.46 3.07 -18.45
CA ASN A 187 -19.61 2.82 -17.58
C ASN A 187 -20.86 2.61 -18.42
N TYR A 188 -21.41 1.40 -18.40
CA TYR A 188 -22.63 1.01 -19.12
C TYR A 188 -23.83 1.88 -18.75
N LEU A 189 -23.92 2.38 -17.52
CA LEU A 189 -25.02 3.25 -17.10
C LEU A 189 -24.97 4.64 -17.76
N ASN A 190 -23.82 5.06 -18.29
CA ASN A 190 -23.75 6.29 -19.09
C ASN A 190 -24.35 6.12 -20.49
N LEU A 191 -24.58 4.88 -20.95
CA LEU A 191 -25.27 4.60 -22.21
C LEU A 191 -26.78 4.78 -22.10
N ILE A 192 -27.31 4.90 -20.87
CA ILE A 192 -28.73 5.14 -20.62
C ILE A 192 -28.91 6.63 -20.29
N ASP A 193 -29.86 7.29 -20.96
CA ASP A 193 -30.22 8.67 -20.66
C ASP A 193 -31.11 8.77 -19.40
N ASP A 194 -31.37 9.99 -18.96
CA ASP A 194 -32.16 10.23 -17.74
C ASP A 194 -33.63 9.78 -17.91
N SER A 195 -34.10 9.58 -19.16
CA SER A 195 -35.42 9.04 -19.47
C SER A 195 -35.46 7.50 -19.47
N GLY A 196 -34.32 6.84 -19.25
CA GLY A 196 -34.22 5.38 -19.25
C GLY A 196 -34.09 4.76 -20.65
N LYS A 197 -33.72 5.53 -21.68
CA LYS A 197 -33.51 5.05 -23.05
C LYS A 197 -32.02 4.96 -23.40
N LEU A 198 -31.69 4.07 -24.33
CA LEU A 198 -30.33 3.91 -24.81
C LEU A 198 -29.91 5.09 -25.69
N ARG A 199 -28.84 5.80 -25.31
CA ARG A 199 -28.25 6.92 -26.07
C ARG A 199 -27.60 6.46 -27.36
N SER A 200 -26.94 5.30 -27.33
CA SER A 200 -26.24 4.71 -28.47
C SER A 200 -25.96 3.22 -28.23
N LYS A 201 -25.79 2.45 -29.30
CA LYS A 201 -25.27 1.07 -29.24
C LYS A 201 -23.74 1.04 -29.12
N ALA A 202 -23.13 2.02 -28.46
CA ALA A 202 -21.67 2.19 -28.46
C ALA A 202 -20.90 1.18 -27.58
N TYR A 203 -21.58 0.22 -26.93
CA TYR A 203 -20.94 -0.95 -26.31
C TYR A 203 -20.08 -1.75 -27.31
N LEU A 204 -20.28 -1.54 -28.61
CA LEU A 204 -19.47 -2.11 -29.69
C LEU A 204 -17.99 -1.65 -29.72
N ASN A 205 -17.62 -0.64 -28.93
CA ASN A 205 -16.24 -0.15 -28.80
C ASN A 205 -15.72 -0.22 -27.35
N ASP A 206 -16.28 -1.09 -26.50
CA ASP A 206 -15.89 -1.19 -25.08
C ASP A 206 -14.66 -2.08 -24.82
N ASP A 207 -14.03 -2.59 -25.88
CA ASP A 207 -13.04 -3.66 -25.78
C ASP A 207 -11.84 -3.35 -24.89
N LEU A 208 -11.28 -2.16 -25.05
CA LEU A 208 -10.15 -1.73 -24.22
C LEU A 208 -10.58 -1.49 -22.75
N PRO A 209 -11.64 -0.72 -22.43
CA PRO A 209 -12.16 -0.61 -21.07
C PRO A 209 -12.39 -1.96 -20.39
N ARG A 210 -12.99 -2.92 -21.09
CA ARG A 210 -13.26 -4.26 -20.55
C ARG A 210 -11.97 -5.05 -20.29
N LEU A 211 -11.01 -5.01 -21.22
CA LEU A 211 -9.69 -5.60 -21.03
C LEU A 211 -9.00 -5.03 -19.79
N LEU A 212 -8.95 -3.69 -19.66
CA LEU A 212 -8.26 -3.03 -18.55
C LEU A 212 -8.93 -3.28 -17.19
N GLN A 213 -10.27 -3.27 -17.13
CA GLN A 213 -11.01 -3.63 -15.91
C GLN A 213 -10.77 -5.09 -15.53
N PHE A 214 -10.70 -5.99 -16.50
CA PHE A 214 -10.39 -7.38 -16.25
C PHE A 214 -8.94 -7.56 -15.76
N GLN A 215 -7.96 -6.90 -16.37
CA GLN A 215 -6.57 -6.91 -15.92
C GLN A 215 -6.45 -6.38 -14.47
N LEU A 216 -7.21 -5.35 -14.12
CA LEU A 216 -7.28 -4.84 -12.74
C LEU A 216 -7.85 -5.89 -11.78
N LEU A 217 -8.90 -6.61 -12.18
CA LEU A 217 -9.51 -7.67 -11.38
C LEU A 217 -8.57 -8.87 -11.17
N VAL A 218 -7.86 -9.28 -12.22
CA VAL A 218 -6.83 -10.33 -12.16
C VAL A 218 -5.69 -9.86 -11.26
N ALA A 219 -5.22 -8.62 -11.41
CA ALA A 219 -4.18 -8.07 -10.54
C ALA A 219 -4.61 -8.12 -9.07
N GLN A 220 -5.85 -7.73 -8.77
CA GLN A 220 -6.39 -7.70 -7.41
C GLN A 220 -6.45 -9.11 -6.78
N THR A 221 -6.86 -10.09 -7.58
CA THR A 221 -6.92 -11.51 -7.18
C THR A 221 -5.53 -12.12 -6.95
N HIS A 222 -4.53 -11.68 -7.70
CA HIS A 222 -3.18 -12.26 -7.70
C HIS A 222 -2.15 -11.46 -6.92
N THR A 223 -2.56 -10.45 -6.15
CA THR A 223 -1.67 -9.66 -5.28
C THR A 223 -0.81 -10.53 -4.36
N THR A 224 -1.39 -11.59 -3.79
CA THR A 224 -0.70 -12.53 -2.88
C THR A 224 -0.18 -13.79 -3.57
N LEU A 225 -0.75 -14.19 -4.71
CA LEU A 225 -0.40 -15.41 -5.44
C LEU A 225 0.75 -15.19 -6.43
N ASN A 226 0.79 -14.04 -7.10
CA ASN A 226 1.82 -13.68 -8.06
C ASN A 226 1.99 -12.16 -8.15
N ARG A 227 2.72 -11.59 -7.18
CA ARG A 227 2.99 -10.15 -7.09
C ARG A 227 3.56 -9.56 -8.39
N GLY A 228 4.52 -10.25 -9.03
CA GLY A 228 5.15 -9.78 -10.27
C GLY A 228 4.16 -9.63 -11.43
N LEU A 229 3.24 -10.59 -11.60
CA LEU A 229 2.17 -10.50 -12.59
C LEU A 229 1.23 -9.32 -12.26
N ALA A 230 0.79 -9.21 -11.00
CA ALA A 230 -0.11 -8.13 -10.58
C ALA A 230 0.52 -6.74 -10.80
N VAL A 231 1.79 -6.54 -10.46
CA VAL A 231 2.54 -5.29 -10.76
C VAL A 231 2.60 -5.04 -12.28
N GLY A 232 2.91 -6.06 -13.07
CA GLY A 232 2.96 -5.94 -14.53
C GLY A 232 1.62 -5.49 -15.13
N LEU A 233 0.51 -6.09 -14.69
CA LEU A 233 -0.84 -5.73 -15.09
C LEU A 233 -1.18 -4.28 -14.71
N LEU A 234 -0.95 -3.91 -13.45
CA LEU A 234 -1.27 -2.56 -12.97
C LEU A 234 -0.47 -1.47 -13.67
N ASN A 235 0.82 -1.68 -13.95
CA ASN A 235 1.64 -0.72 -14.69
C ASN A 235 1.05 -0.41 -16.07
N TYR A 236 0.60 -1.45 -16.77
CA TYR A 236 -0.05 -1.28 -18.08
C TYR A 236 -1.37 -0.54 -17.95
N VAL A 237 -2.21 -0.91 -16.98
CA VAL A 237 -3.50 -0.23 -16.73
C VAL A 237 -3.26 1.24 -16.39
N VAL A 238 -2.34 1.57 -15.48
CA VAL A 238 -2.00 2.96 -15.12
C VAL A 238 -1.57 3.76 -16.34
N ALA A 239 -0.71 3.19 -17.20
CA ALA A 239 -0.23 3.86 -18.40
C ALA A 239 -1.34 4.03 -19.46
N ALA A 240 -2.16 3.01 -19.68
CA ALA A 240 -3.25 3.02 -20.66
C ALA A 240 -4.40 3.96 -20.26
N THR A 241 -4.58 4.18 -18.97
CA THR A 241 -5.69 4.98 -18.42
C THR A 241 -5.29 6.39 -18.01
N ALA A 242 -4.08 6.85 -18.37
CA ALA A 242 -3.62 8.20 -18.09
C ALA A 242 -4.33 9.27 -18.97
N ASP A 243 -5.65 9.19 -19.01
CA ASP A 243 -6.59 10.05 -19.72
C ASP A 243 -7.75 10.45 -18.78
N PRO A 244 -8.26 11.69 -18.82
CA PRO A 244 -9.34 12.15 -17.95
C PRO A 244 -10.63 11.32 -18.03
N ARG A 245 -10.95 10.71 -19.19
CA ARG A 245 -12.12 9.83 -19.36
C ARG A 245 -11.97 8.55 -18.55
N ALA A 246 -10.74 8.09 -18.35
CA ALA A 246 -10.38 6.87 -17.64
C ALA A 246 -9.93 7.07 -16.19
N ALA A 247 -10.06 8.29 -15.66
CA ALA A 247 -9.55 8.69 -14.35
C ALA A 247 -9.92 7.74 -13.20
N ALA A 248 -11.14 7.19 -13.18
CA ALA A 248 -11.57 6.25 -12.14
C ALA A 248 -10.75 4.95 -12.14
N ILE A 249 -10.49 4.37 -13.33
CA ILE A 249 -9.65 3.17 -13.46
C ILE A 249 -8.20 3.53 -13.14
N HIS A 250 -7.72 4.68 -13.62
CA HIS A 250 -6.38 5.17 -13.37
C HIS A 250 -6.07 5.31 -11.89
N PHE A 251 -6.89 6.05 -11.14
CA PHE A 251 -6.65 6.26 -9.71
C PHE A 251 -6.74 4.95 -8.92
N LYS A 252 -7.67 4.05 -9.29
CA LYS A 252 -7.77 2.73 -8.64
C LYS A 252 -6.51 1.89 -8.90
N ALA A 253 -6.05 1.83 -10.14
CA ALA A 253 -4.85 1.08 -10.51
C ALA A 253 -3.58 1.67 -9.88
N THR A 254 -3.45 3.00 -9.85
CA THR A 254 -2.32 3.71 -9.23
C THR A 254 -2.29 3.48 -7.72
N ALA A 255 -3.43 3.59 -7.03
CA ALA A 255 -3.51 3.37 -5.60
C ALA A 255 -3.16 1.92 -5.22
N MET A 256 -3.71 0.97 -5.96
CA MET A 256 -3.44 -0.45 -5.76
C MET A 256 -2.00 -0.80 -6.08
N LEU A 257 -1.42 -0.22 -7.15
CA LEU A 257 0.00 -0.37 -7.47
C LEU A 257 0.86 0.17 -6.34
N SER A 258 0.60 1.39 -5.86
CA SER A 258 1.31 1.97 -4.71
C SER A 258 1.30 1.03 -3.50
N SER A 259 0.14 0.49 -3.13
CA SER A 259 0.05 -0.45 -2.01
C SER A 259 0.74 -1.78 -2.30
N LEU A 260 0.78 -2.24 -3.55
CA LEU A 260 1.47 -3.47 -3.93
C LEU A 260 2.99 -3.30 -3.98
N LEU A 261 3.49 -2.07 -4.19
CA LEU A 261 4.91 -1.74 -4.13
C LEU A 261 5.39 -1.59 -2.69
N VAL A 262 4.51 -1.31 -1.75
CA VAL A 262 4.78 -1.42 -0.31
C VAL A 262 4.53 -2.87 0.13
N ASP A 263 5.39 -3.41 0.99
CA ASP A 263 5.25 -4.81 1.42
C ASP A 263 3.99 -5.05 2.28
N SER A 264 3.28 -6.15 1.98
CA SER A 264 1.98 -6.57 2.51
C SER A 264 2.00 -7.05 3.98
N SER A 265 3.16 -7.40 4.56
CA SER A 265 3.23 -7.94 5.93
C SER A 265 3.09 -6.91 7.05
N ILE A 266 2.78 -5.65 6.72
CA ILE A 266 2.44 -4.64 7.73
C ILE A 266 1.06 -4.95 8.28
N VAL A 267 1.04 -5.50 9.50
CA VAL A 267 -0.19 -5.76 10.24
C VAL A 267 -0.60 -4.45 10.93
N ALA A 268 -1.57 -3.78 10.32
CA ALA A 268 -2.24 -2.65 10.95
C ALA A 268 -3.10 -3.20 12.10
N ALA A 269 -2.95 -2.64 13.30
CA ALA A 269 -3.90 -2.85 14.38
C ALA A 269 -5.10 -1.92 14.10
N PRO A 270 -6.27 -2.47 13.70
CA PRO A 270 -7.39 -1.65 13.26
C PRO A 270 -7.92 -0.80 14.41
N SER A 271 -8.53 0.33 14.05
CA SER A 271 -9.12 1.26 15.02
C SER A 271 -10.34 0.66 15.75
N VAL A 272 -11.06 -0.20 15.03
CA VAL A 272 -12.24 -0.94 15.46
C VAL A 272 -11.83 -2.31 16.01
N ASN A 273 -12.40 -2.71 17.14
CA ASN A 273 -12.10 -4.02 17.71
C ASN A 273 -12.75 -5.17 16.93
N ILE A 274 -12.33 -6.37 17.29
CA ILE A 274 -12.75 -7.61 16.63
C ILE A 274 -14.27 -7.84 16.63
N TYR A 275 -15.00 -7.43 17.67
CA TYR A 275 -16.45 -7.65 17.79
C TYR A 275 -17.24 -6.67 16.95
N ALA A 276 -16.85 -5.39 16.96
CA ALA A 276 -17.44 -4.38 16.11
C ALA A 276 -17.14 -4.66 14.63
N SER A 277 -15.92 -5.10 14.29
CA SER A 277 -15.58 -5.57 12.95
C SER A 277 -16.47 -6.73 12.49
N GLU A 278 -16.72 -7.71 13.36
CA GLU A 278 -17.61 -8.84 13.07
C GLU A 278 -19.05 -8.37 12.81
N GLN A 279 -19.62 -7.54 13.68
CA GLN A 279 -21.00 -7.07 13.55
C GLN A 279 -21.21 -6.24 12.27
N ILE A 280 -20.26 -5.34 11.98
CA ILE A 280 -20.28 -4.53 10.76
C ILE A 280 -20.20 -5.44 9.53
N LEU A 281 -19.28 -6.42 9.53
CA LEU A 281 -19.11 -7.36 8.44
C LEU A 281 -20.37 -8.21 8.20
N LYS A 282 -21.01 -8.73 9.26
CA LYS A 282 -22.27 -9.50 9.15
C LYS A 282 -23.39 -8.70 8.49
N SER A 283 -23.59 -7.46 8.94
CA SER A 283 -24.62 -6.58 8.40
C SER A 283 -24.40 -6.35 6.89
N ARG A 284 -23.16 -6.08 6.50
CA ARG A 284 -22.79 -5.83 5.10
C ARG A 284 -22.84 -7.07 4.23
N LEU A 285 -22.41 -8.22 4.73
CA LEU A 285 -22.56 -9.50 4.03
C LEU A 285 -24.02 -9.83 3.76
N THR A 286 -24.92 -9.50 4.69
CA THR A 286 -26.36 -9.68 4.49
C THR A 286 -26.88 -8.84 3.32
N ALA A 287 -26.52 -7.56 3.27
CA ALA A 287 -26.92 -6.66 2.19
C ALA A 287 -26.30 -7.07 0.84
N ALA A 288 -25.01 -7.41 0.83
CA ALA A 288 -24.30 -7.89 -0.35
C ALA A 288 -24.89 -9.20 -0.90
N LEU A 289 -25.23 -10.15 -0.02
CA LEU A 289 -25.86 -11.41 -0.40
C LEU A 289 -27.24 -11.18 -1.00
N ALA A 290 -28.05 -10.30 -0.38
CA ALA A 290 -29.37 -9.98 -0.87
C ALA A 290 -29.33 -9.36 -2.28
N PHE A 291 -28.37 -8.47 -2.55
CA PHE A 291 -28.14 -7.93 -3.89
C PHE A 291 -27.69 -8.99 -4.88
N GLU A 292 -26.71 -9.84 -4.53
CA GLU A 292 -26.23 -10.90 -5.41
C GLU A 292 -27.32 -11.93 -5.73
N GLN A 293 -28.18 -12.26 -4.77
CA GLN A 293 -29.35 -13.13 -4.99
C GLN A 293 -30.35 -12.48 -5.95
N ALA A 294 -30.71 -11.21 -5.75
CA ALA A 294 -31.60 -10.51 -6.67
C ALA A 294 -31.02 -10.40 -8.09
N PHE A 295 -29.70 -10.28 -8.22
CA PHE A 295 -29.05 -10.27 -9.53
C PHE A 295 -29.19 -11.63 -10.22
N ARG A 296 -29.03 -12.74 -9.48
CA ARG A 296 -29.23 -14.10 -10.00
C ARG A 296 -30.68 -14.30 -10.43
N ASP A 297 -31.65 -13.91 -9.60
CA ASP A 297 -33.08 -14.05 -9.85
C ASP A 297 -33.49 -13.23 -11.09
N PHE A 298 -33.11 -11.95 -11.14
CA PHE A 298 -33.34 -11.07 -12.29
C PHE A 298 -32.77 -11.66 -13.57
N SER A 299 -31.54 -12.19 -13.51
CA SER A 299 -30.92 -12.78 -14.69
C SER A 299 -31.65 -14.05 -15.16
N LEU A 300 -32.30 -14.81 -14.26
CA LEU A 300 -32.99 -16.08 -14.55
C LEU A 300 -34.38 -15.89 -15.16
N GLU A 301 -35.06 -14.77 -14.88
CA GLU A 301 -36.45 -14.55 -15.27
C GLU A 301 -36.57 -13.86 -16.65
N ALA A 302 -36.28 -14.59 -17.72
CA ALA A 302 -36.21 -14.04 -19.08
C ALA A 302 -37.54 -14.00 -19.87
N SER A 303 -38.64 -14.56 -19.36
CA SER A 303 -39.84 -14.85 -20.20
C SER A 303 -41.13 -14.09 -19.85
N ASN A 304 -41.20 -13.37 -18.72
CA ASN A 304 -42.40 -12.61 -18.33
C ASN A 304 -42.08 -11.14 -18.03
N ARG A 305 -42.62 -10.22 -18.85
CA ARG A 305 -42.34 -8.79 -18.78
C ARG A 305 -42.72 -8.14 -17.44
N LYS A 306 -43.84 -8.53 -16.83
CA LYS A 306 -44.28 -7.97 -15.54
C LYS A 306 -43.36 -8.41 -14.40
N VAL A 307 -42.93 -9.66 -14.48
CA VAL A 307 -42.00 -10.28 -13.54
C VAL A 307 -40.60 -9.66 -13.69
N GLN A 308 -40.14 -9.41 -14.92
CA GLN A 308 -38.89 -8.69 -15.21
C GLN A 308 -38.84 -7.27 -14.64
N THR A 309 -39.93 -6.49 -14.75
CA THR A 309 -39.97 -5.15 -14.13
C THR A 309 -39.88 -5.25 -12.62
N GLN A 310 -40.58 -6.20 -12.00
CA GLN A 310 -40.57 -6.37 -10.55
C GLN A 310 -39.20 -6.80 -10.04
N THR A 311 -38.54 -7.75 -10.70
CA THR A 311 -37.19 -8.18 -10.32
C THR A 311 -36.12 -7.13 -10.67
N ALA A 312 -36.29 -6.34 -11.72
CA ALA A 312 -35.43 -5.18 -11.98
C ALA A 312 -35.53 -4.13 -10.85
N VAL A 313 -36.75 -3.78 -10.43
CA VAL A 313 -36.95 -2.83 -9.32
C VAL A 313 -36.38 -3.37 -8.01
N ASP A 314 -36.61 -4.65 -7.69
CA ASP A 314 -36.04 -5.27 -6.49
C ASP A 314 -34.51 -5.33 -6.54
N LEU A 315 -33.92 -5.68 -7.68
CA LEU A 315 -32.48 -5.67 -7.92
C LEU A 315 -31.87 -4.28 -7.66
N LEU A 316 -32.48 -3.24 -8.23
CA LEU A 316 -32.01 -1.87 -8.07
C LEU A 316 -32.09 -1.40 -6.63
N ARG A 317 -33.20 -1.68 -5.95
CA ARG A 317 -33.39 -1.36 -4.53
C ARG A 317 -32.33 -2.05 -3.68
N LYS A 318 -32.13 -3.37 -3.83
CA LYS A 318 -31.12 -4.11 -3.05
C LYS A 318 -29.69 -3.67 -3.39
N SER A 319 -29.43 -3.28 -4.64
CA SER A 319 -28.15 -2.67 -5.03
C SER A 319 -27.90 -1.38 -4.25
N GLN A 320 -28.90 -0.51 -4.18
CA GLN A 320 -28.82 0.76 -3.43
C GLN A 320 -28.68 0.52 -1.93
N ASP A 321 -29.44 -0.42 -1.35
CA ASP A 321 -29.35 -0.79 0.06
C ASP A 321 -27.94 -1.31 0.42
N ALA A 322 -27.37 -2.16 -0.44
CA ALA A 322 -26.00 -2.66 -0.27
C ALA A 322 -25.01 -1.50 -0.27
N ILE A 323 -25.06 -0.62 -1.28
CA ILE A 323 -24.17 0.54 -1.40
C ILE A 323 -24.32 1.51 -0.20
N GLN A 324 -25.54 1.82 0.25
CA GLN A 324 -25.78 2.70 1.38
C GLN A 324 -25.17 2.14 2.68
N THR A 325 -25.25 0.82 2.88
CA THR A 325 -24.58 0.14 4.01
C THR A 325 -23.06 0.33 3.98
N TYR A 326 -22.50 0.55 2.79
CA TYR A 326 -21.07 0.81 2.56
C TYR A 326 -20.69 2.30 2.62
N ALA A 327 -21.64 3.24 2.60
CA ALA A 327 -21.35 4.68 2.70
C ALA A 327 -20.59 5.04 4.01
N PHE A 328 -20.90 4.34 5.10
CA PHE A 328 -20.20 4.49 6.39
C PHE A 328 -18.72 4.05 6.36
N ILE A 329 -18.31 3.18 5.43
CA ILE A 329 -16.88 2.81 5.28
C ILE A 329 -16.05 4.04 4.93
N LYS A 330 -16.58 4.95 4.11
CA LYS A 330 -15.87 6.13 3.67
C LYS A 330 -15.31 6.92 4.86
N ASP A 331 -16.13 7.16 5.87
CA ASP A 331 -15.73 7.90 7.07
C ASP A 331 -14.73 7.12 7.94
N ILE A 332 -14.83 5.80 7.99
CA ILE A 332 -13.83 4.95 8.67
C ILE A 332 -12.48 5.04 7.95
N ARG A 333 -12.43 4.77 6.64
CA ARG A 333 -11.17 4.78 5.86
C ARG A 333 -10.56 6.16 5.79
N GLN A 334 -11.39 7.19 5.74
CA GLN A 334 -10.96 8.58 5.80
C GLN A 334 -10.25 8.86 7.12
N ARG A 335 -10.82 8.47 8.26
CA ARG A 335 -10.18 8.60 9.58
C ARG A 335 -8.91 7.75 9.70
N GLU A 336 -8.90 6.53 9.19
CA GLU A 336 -7.71 5.66 9.21
C GLU A 336 -6.55 6.25 8.42
N TYR A 337 -6.83 6.79 7.23
CA TYR A 337 -5.86 7.50 6.42
C TYR A 337 -5.37 8.79 7.09
N ASP A 338 -6.26 9.63 7.60
CA ASP A 338 -5.87 10.88 8.27
C ASP A 338 -5.03 10.59 9.53
N ASN A 339 -5.34 9.52 10.26
CA ASN A 339 -4.51 9.04 11.37
C ASN A 339 -3.13 8.58 10.89
N ALA A 340 -3.04 7.89 9.74
CA ALA A 340 -1.77 7.47 9.16
C ALA A 340 -0.92 8.69 8.71
N VAL A 341 -1.56 9.73 8.15
CA VAL A 341 -0.91 11.00 7.80
C VAL A 341 -0.32 11.68 9.05
N VAL A 342 -1.12 11.82 10.11
CA VAL A 342 -0.67 12.41 11.37
C VAL A 342 0.45 11.59 12.02
N ALA A 343 0.32 10.25 12.02
CA ALA A 343 1.34 9.34 12.53
C ALA A 343 2.67 9.50 11.78
N ASN A 344 2.61 9.52 10.45
CA ASN A 344 3.78 9.67 9.61
C ASN A 344 4.48 11.03 9.81
N ALA A 345 3.71 12.12 9.89
CA ALA A 345 4.26 13.45 10.15
C ALA A 345 4.92 13.54 11.54
N LYS A 346 4.33 12.91 12.55
CA LYS A 346 4.93 12.82 13.90
C LYS A 346 6.24 12.02 13.87
N ALA A 347 6.24 10.83 13.26
CA ALA A 347 7.42 9.99 13.15
C ALA A 347 8.56 10.71 12.40
N GLN A 348 8.23 11.38 11.29
CA GLN A 348 9.18 12.20 10.53
C GLN A 348 9.80 13.30 11.39
N LYS A 349 8.98 14.06 12.13
CA LYS A 349 9.48 15.15 12.99
C LYS A 349 10.36 14.63 14.12
N THR A 350 9.96 13.54 14.78
CA THR A 350 10.77 12.90 15.83
C THR A 350 12.11 12.43 15.27
N PHE A 351 12.11 11.78 14.10
CA PHE A 351 13.32 11.32 13.45
C PHE A 351 14.24 12.47 13.03
N GLN A 352 13.70 13.55 12.44
CA GLN A 352 14.46 14.73 12.06
C GLN A 352 15.05 15.47 13.27
N ALA A 353 14.31 15.58 14.37
CA ALA A 353 14.81 16.18 15.61
C ALA A 353 15.97 15.38 16.21
N ASN A 354 15.82 14.05 16.23
CA ASN A 354 16.88 13.14 16.67
C ASN A 354 18.10 13.22 15.74
N GLN A 355 17.91 13.28 14.42
CA GLN A 355 19.01 13.47 13.46
C GLN A 355 19.75 14.80 13.67
N ALA A 356 19.04 15.89 13.96
CA ALA A 356 19.64 17.19 14.24
C ALA A 356 20.46 17.16 15.55
N ASN A 357 19.94 16.50 16.59
CA ASN A 357 20.66 16.29 17.84
C ASN A 357 21.92 15.44 17.63
N LEU A 358 21.77 14.34 16.90
CA LEU A 358 22.86 13.43 16.55
C LEU A 358 23.96 14.14 15.77
N SER A 359 23.64 15.09 14.89
CA SER A 359 24.64 15.90 14.19
C SER A 359 25.47 16.75 15.15
N LYS A 360 24.85 17.34 16.17
CA LYS A 360 25.54 18.12 17.21
C LYS A 360 26.43 17.21 18.07
N LEU A 361 25.89 16.07 18.51
CA LEU A 361 26.63 15.08 19.30
C LEU A 361 27.76 14.44 18.50
N GLY A 362 27.55 14.20 17.21
CA GLY A 362 28.56 13.70 16.29
C GLY A 362 29.72 14.68 16.12
N ALA A 363 29.45 15.98 15.99
CA ALA A 363 30.51 17.00 15.98
C ALA A 363 31.30 17.03 17.31
N ASN A 364 30.61 16.87 18.45
CA ASN A 364 31.24 16.79 19.75
C ASN A 364 32.14 15.55 19.90
N PHE A 365 31.65 14.39 19.45
CA PHE A 365 32.43 13.16 19.44
C PHE A 365 33.62 13.24 18.49
N GLN A 366 33.46 13.82 17.30
CA GLN A 366 34.57 14.06 16.36
C GLN A 366 35.65 14.96 16.98
N ALA A 367 35.28 15.99 17.73
CA ALA A 367 36.24 16.82 18.47
C ALA A 367 36.95 16.02 19.58
N GLY A 368 36.22 15.18 20.31
CA GLY A 368 36.82 14.26 21.29
C GLY A 368 37.79 13.24 20.66
N VAL A 369 37.51 12.77 19.44
CA VAL A 369 38.42 11.90 18.68
C VAL A 369 39.72 12.62 18.29
N GLU A 370 39.67 13.93 18.00
CA GLU A 370 40.88 14.73 17.76
C GLU A 370 41.75 14.86 19.00
N GLU A 371 41.13 15.20 20.14
CA GLU A 371 41.82 15.29 21.44
C GLU A 371 42.47 13.95 21.82
N TRP A 372 41.73 12.86 21.64
CA TRP A 372 42.23 11.51 21.90
C TRP A 372 43.40 11.12 20.98
N LYS A 373 43.36 11.49 19.70
CA LYS A 373 44.46 11.27 18.75
C LYS A 373 45.73 12.01 19.16
N GLU A 374 45.63 13.25 19.64
CA GLU A 374 46.80 14.00 20.11
C GLU A 374 47.50 13.30 21.29
N ALA A 375 46.73 12.64 22.15
CA ALA A 375 47.25 11.84 23.25
C ALA A 375 47.89 10.50 22.80
N GLU A 376 47.26 9.78 21.85
CA GLU A 376 47.67 8.42 21.45
C GLU A 376 48.58 8.35 20.19
N LYS A 377 48.80 9.48 19.49
CA LYS A 377 49.66 9.62 18.28
C LYS A 377 49.29 8.76 17.05
N GLU A 378 48.06 8.27 16.93
CA GLU A 378 47.65 7.33 15.87
C GLU A 378 46.67 7.93 14.84
N LYS A 379 47.20 8.35 13.67
CA LYS A 379 46.43 9.07 12.63
C LYS A 379 45.39 8.19 11.91
N ALA A 380 45.61 6.88 11.81
CA ALA A 380 44.73 5.97 11.09
C ALA A 380 43.39 5.73 11.81
N ALA A 381 43.39 5.66 13.14
CA ALA A 381 42.17 5.46 13.94
C ALA A 381 41.20 6.64 13.81
N LYS A 382 41.71 7.88 13.69
CA LYS A 382 40.92 9.09 13.47
C LYS A 382 40.09 9.02 12.20
N GLU A 383 40.71 8.69 11.06
CA GLU A 383 40.02 8.70 9.76
C GLU A 383 38.89 7.67 9.72
N VAL A 384 39.11 6.50 10.32
CA VAL A 384 38.08 5.45 10.42
C VAL A 384 36.95 5.87 11.37
N LEU A 385 37.25 6.43 12.54
CA LEU A 385 36.24 6.89 13.50
C LEU A 385 35.41 8.05 12.96
N LYS A 386 36.04 9.04 12.33
CA LYS A 386 35.32 10.13 11.67
C LYS A 386 34.46 9.61 10.52
N GLY A 387 35.00 8.69 9.72
CA GLY A 387 34.26 8.01 8.66
C GLY A 387 32.99 7.34 9.20
N LEU A 388 33.09 6.60 10.31
CA LEU A 388 31.96 5.94 10.95
C LEU A 388 30.88 6.95 11.42
N VAL A 389 31.29 8.04 12.08
CA VAL A 389 30.34 9.10 12.49
C VAL A 389 29.64 9.71 11.29
N MET A 390 30.40 10.02 10.23
CA MET A 390 29.86 10.61 9.00
C MET A 390 28.89 9.67 8.28
N VAL A 391 29.17 8.36 8.24
CA VAL A 391 28.26 7.38 7.64
C VAL A 391 26.98 7.24 8.45
N GLY A 392 27.07 7.17 9.79
CA GLY A 392 25.87 7.15 10.65
C GLY A 392 24.99 8.38 10.44
N LEU A 393 25.60 9.56 10.32
CA LEU A 393 24.89 10.80 9.98
C LEU A 393 24.32 10.79 8.56
N ALA A 394 25.06 10.28 7.57
CA ALA A 394 24.64 10.18 6.18
C ALA A 394 23.42 9.26 6.02
N ILE A 395 23.44 8.09 6.67
CA ILE A 395 22.33 7.15 6.70
C ILE A 395 21.06 7.81 7.26
N GLY A 396 21.18 8.48 8.41
CA GLY A 396 20.05 9.18 9.02
C GLY A 396 19.55 10.37 8.20
N ALA A 397 20.45 11.15 7.59
CA ALA A 397 20.10 12.24 6.70
C ALA A 397 19.40 11.76 5.43
N THR A 398 19.85 10.65 4.83
CA THR A 398 19.23 10.02 3.67
C THR A 398 17.79 9.62 3.98
N ILE A 399 17.49 9.09 5.16
CA ILE A 399 16.11 8.80 5.53
C ILE A 399 15.31 10.08 5.76
N ALA A 400 15.87 11.05 6.49
CA ALA A 400 15.19 12.28 6.86
C ALA A 400 14.82 13.14 5.64
N THR A 401 15.64 13.04 4.58
CA THR A 401 15.48 13.76 3.31
C THR A 401 14.92 12.90 2.18
N GLY A 402 14.72 11.60 2.41
CA GLY A 402 14.21 10.72 1.37
C GLY A 402 15.16 10.33 0.26
N GLY A 403 16.45 10.37 0.52
CA GLY A 403 17.51 10.13 -0.46
C GLY A 403 17.92 11.34 -1.29
N ALA A 404 17.17 12.45 -1.21
CA ALA A 404 17.50 13.69 -1.90
C ALA A 404 18.86 14.29 -1.49
N ALA A 405 19.30 14.07 -0.25
CA ALA A 405 20.59 14.53 0.26
C ALA A 405 21.53 13.35 0.59
N ALA A 406 21.80 12.49 -0.39
CA ALA A 406 22.79 11.44 -0.25
C ALA A 406 24.17 12.04 0.04
N ALA A 407 24.57 12.08 1.31
CA ALA A 407 25.90 12.54 1.68
C ALA A 407 26.94 11.58 1.07
N THR A 408 27.99 12.14 0.47
CA THR A 408 29.12 11.37 -0.01
C THR A 408 29.80 10.72 1.17
N ILE A 409 29.81 9.38 1.19
CA ILE A 409 30.57 8.62 2.18
C ILE A 409 32.06 8.70 1.78
N PRO A 410 32.93 9.36 2.57
CA PRO A 410 34.34 9.43 2.24
C PRO A 410 34.99 8.05 2.41
N ALA A 411 35.88 7.66 1.50
CA ALA A 411 36.60 6.39 1.57
C ALA A 411 37.42 6.28 2.87
N ALA A 412 37.38 5.12 3.53
CA ALA A 412 38.21 4.87 4.70
C ALA A 412 39.70 4.91 4.31
N GLY A 413 40.49 5.76 4.99
CA GLY A 413 41.92 5.94 4.73
C GLY A 413 42.71 4.62 4.78
N ALA A 414 43.55 4.37 3.76
CA ALA A 414 44.21 3.09 3.52
C ALA A 414 45.47 2.80 4.38
N ALA A 415 45.77 3.60 5.41
CA ALA A 415 47.01 3.44 6.17
C ALA A 415 46.90 2.29 7.19
N VAL A 416 47.31 1.09 6.77
CA VAL A 416 47.57 -0.04 7.68
C VAL A 416 48.97 0.14 8.27
N VAL A 417 49.05 0.38 9.57
CA VAL A 417 50.34 0.36 10.29
C VAL A 417 50.66 -1.11 10.58
N ASN A 418 51.74 -1.62 9.96
CA ASN A 418 52.23 -3.00 10.05
C ASN A 418 52.89 -3.30 11.41
N THR A 419 52.18 -3.11 12.53
CA THR A 419 52.75 -3.36 13.86
C THR A 419 51.72 -4.03 14.76
N ALA A 420 52.13 -5.08 15.46
CA ALA A 420 51.30 -5.90 16.35
C ALA A 420 50.93 -5.16 17.66
N SER A 421 50.22 -4.04 17.56
CA SER A 421 49.69 -3.27 18.69
C SER A 421 48.18 -3.48 18.84
N LYS A 422 47.65 -3.34 20.06
CA LYS A 422 46.19 -3.38 20.32
C LYS A 422 45.42 -2.37 19.45
N ILE A 423 46.05 -1.26 19.09
CA ILE A 423 45.47 -0.20 18.25
C ILE A 423 45.32 -0.65 16.80
N ALA A 424 46.28 -1.41 16.24
CA ALA A 424 46.16 -1.96 14.90
C ALA A 424 44.98 -2.94 14.78
N THR A 425 44.74 -3.76 15.82
CA THR A 425 43.56 -4.66 15.88
C THR A 425 42.25 -3.87 15.97
N LEU A 426 42.20 -2.78 16.74
CA LEU A 426 41.04 -1.89 16.79
C LEU A 426 40.76 -1.26 15.41
N ILE A 427 41.78 -0.72 14.75
CA ILE A 427 41.65 -0.10 13.41
C ILE A 427 41.09 -1.11 12.40
N ALA A 428 41.60 -2.35 12.40
CA ALA A 428 41.10 -3.41 11.52
C ALA A 428 39.61 -3.72 11.78
N LYS A 429 39.21 -3.84 13.06
CA LYS A 429 37.80 -4.06 13.44
C LYS A 429 36.90 -2.89 13.03
N LEU A 430 37.31 -1.65 13.30
CA LEU A 430 36.54 -0.45 12.94
C LEU A 430 36.40 -0.29 11.42
N LYS A 431 37.42 -0.67 10.64
CA LYS A 431 37.32 -0.69 9.17
C LYS A 431 36.31 -1.73 8.68
N GLN A 432 36.30 -2.93 9.25
CA GLN A 432 35.28 -3.94 8.92
C GLN A 432 33.87 -3.46 9.25
N ILE A 433 33.69 -2.82 10.41
CA ILE A 433 32.43 -2.20 10.81
C ILE A 433 32.01 -1.12 9.81
N TYR A 434 32.95 -0.27 9.38
CA TYR A 434 32.69 0.78 8.39
C TYR A 434 32.17 0.21 7.07
N GLU A 435 32.81 -0.84 6.52
CA GLU A 435 32.35 -1.47 5.28
C GLU A 435 30.95 -2.10 5.45
N LYS A 436 30.69 -2.79 6.58
CA LYS A 436 29.34 -3.32 6.88
C LYS A 436 28.28 -2.21 6.89
N ILE A 437 28.56 -1.07 7.54
CA ILE A 437 27.62 0.05 7.59
C ILE A 437 27.41 0.66 6.20
N LYS A 438 28.46 0.76 5.39
CA LYS A 438 28.38 1.25 4.01
C LYS A 438 27.52 0.33 3.13
N GLU A 439 27.70 -0.98 3.22
CA GLU A 439 26.85 -1.96 2.52
C GLU A 439 25.37 -1.84 2.93
N ILE A 440 25.10 -1.65 4.22
CA ILE A 440 23.75 -1.41 4.74
C ILE A 440 23.14 -0.14 4.12
N TYR A 441 23.92 0.95 4.05
CA TYR A 441 23.48 2.19 3.40
C TYR A 441 23.12 2.02 1.93
N GLU A 442 23.95 1.34 1.16
CA GLU A 442 23.75 1.11 -0.27
C GLU A 442 22.47 0.31 -0.57
N LYS A 443 22.05 -0.55 0.38
CA LYS A 443 20.79 -1.30 0.30
C LYS A 443 19.57 -0.49 0.71
N ILE A 444 19.67 0.34 1.76
CA ILE A 444 18.51 1.10 2.28
C ILE A 444 18.15 2.28 1.38
N LYS A 445 19.15 3.04 0.91
CA LYS A 445 18.94 4.27 0.12
C LYS A 445 17.88 4.11 -1.01
N PRO A 446 18.02 3.15 -1.95
CA PRO A 446 17.08 3.04 -3.06
C PRO A 446 15.66 2.67 -2.61
N VAL A 447 15.51 1.93 -1.52
CA VAL A 447 14.19 1.54 -0.98
C VAL A 447 13.47 2.77 -0.42
N ILE A 448 14.19 3.67 0.26
CA ILE A 448 13.61 4.88 0.87
C ILE A 448 13.22 5.92 -0.17
N GLU A 449 14.06 6.13 -1.19
CA GLU A 449 13.75 7.03 -2.32
C GLU A 449 12.43 6.62 -2.99
N LYS A 450 12.30 5.32 -3.28
CA LYS A 450 11.09 4.75 -3.87
C LYS A 450 9.88 4.84 -2.94
N LEU A 451 10.05 4.54 -1.65
CA LEU A 451 8.94 4.63 -0.68
C LEU A 451 8.37 6.06 -0.60
N GLN A 452 9.22 7.09 -0.65
CA GLN A 452 8.75 8.46 -0.66
C GLN A 452 8.02 8.84 -1.94
N GLU A 453 8.49 8.39 -3.10
CA GLU A 453 7.80 8.57 -4.37
C GLU A 453 6.39 7.97 -4.28
N VAL A 454 6.27 6.74 -3.77
CA VAL A 454 4.98 6.07 -3.56
C VAL A 454 4.08 6.83 -2.57
N VAL A 455 4.63 7.32 -1.45
CA VAL A 455 3.90 8.14 -0.46
C VAL A 455 3.39 9.46 -1.07
N LYS A 456 4.21 10.12 -1.89
CA LYS A 456 3.82 11.33 -2.60
C LYS A 456 2.69 11.03 -3.58
N THR A 457 2.83 9.98 -4.39
CA THR A 457 1.83 9.54 -5.36
C THR A 457 0.48 9.25 -4.70
N ILE A 458 0.45 8.45 -3.63
CA ILE A 458 -0.83 8.12 -2.98
C ILE A 458 -1.48 9.36 -2.33
N THR A 459 -0.67 10.27 -1.79
CA THR A 459 -1.17 11.52 -1.20
C THR A 459 -1.82 12.41 -2.27
N GLU A 460 -1.21 12.51 -3.44
CA GLU A 460 -1.74 13.24 -4.60
C GLU A 460 -3.02 12.59 -5.17
N VAL A 461 -3.05 11.26 -5.26
CA VAL A 461 -4.26 10.50 -5.65
C VAL A 461 -5.42 10.80 -4.70
N ILE A 462 -5.20 10.71 -3.38
CA ILE A 462 -6.25 11.00 -2.39
C ILE A 462 -6.70 12.46 -2.45
N ALA A 463 -5.77 13.41 -2.56
CA ALA A 463 -6.10 14.83 -2.68
C ALA A 463 -6.95 15.10 -3.93
N THR A 464 -6.69 14.39 -5.02
CA THR A 464 -7.43 14.49 -6.28
C THR A 464 -8.82 13.84 -6.16
N LEU A 465 -8.90 12.63 -5.62
CA LEU A 465 -10.15 11.90 -5.41
C LEU A 465 -11.12 12.61 -4.47
N ARG A 466 -10.62 13.32 -3.45
CA ARG A 466 -11.47 14.14 -2.56
C ARG A 466 -12.19 15.28 -3.29
N LYS A 467 -11.64 15.75 -4.42
CA LYS A 467 -12.20 16.80 -5.26
C LYS A 467 -12.82 16.25 -6.56
N PHE A 468 -12.83 14.94 -6.72
CA PHE A 468 -13.21 14.31 -7.97
C PHE A 468 -14.72 14.41 -8.18
N ASP A 469 -15.12 15.28 -9.10
CA ASP A 469 -16.47 15.38 -9.66
C ASP A 469 -16.58 14.65 -11.01
N GLY A 470 -15.47 14.05 -11.44
CA GLY A 470 -15.18 13.32 -12.68
C GLY A 470 -15.72 13.90 -13.97
N ALA A 471 -15.67 15.22 -14.12
CA ALA A 471 -15.85 15.87 -15.40
C ALA A 471 -14.59 16.57 -15.93
N THR A 472 -13.58 16.92 -15.10
CA THR A 472 -12.47 17.77 -15.57
C THR A 472 -11.12 17.61 -14.86
N THR A 473 -10.96 16.61 -13.99
CA THR A 473 -9.71 16.46 -13.23
C THR A 473 -8.63 15.80 -14.09
N GLY A 474 -7.63 16.59 -14.51
CA GLY A 474 -6.51 16.10 -15.31
C GLY A 474 -5.80 14.94 -14.63
N THR A 475 -5.71 13.80 -15.31
CA THR A 475 -4.92 12.63 -14.90
C THR A 475 -3.46 12.92 -15.20
N LYS A 476 -2.73 13.54 -14.27
CA LYS A 476 -1.27 13.52 -14.39
C LYS A 476 -0.78 12.09 -14.17
N THR A 477 -0.06 11.57 -15.14
CA THR A 477 0.54 10.23 -15.11
C THR A 477 1.51 10.15 -13.93
N LEU A 478 1.17 9.35 -12.92
CA LEU A 478 2.10 8.97 -11.87
C LEU A 478 2.67 7.61 -12.26
N LYS A 479 3.82 7.62 -12.95
CA LYS A 479 4.53 6.38 -13.31
C LYS A 479 5.29 5.89 -12.08
N LEU A 480 4.83 4.80 -11.51
CA LEU A 480 5.56 4.10 -10.46
C LEU A 480 6.38 2.96 -11.08
N SER A 481 7.65 2.85 -10.73
CA SER A 481 8.50 1.75 -11.22
C SER A 481 8.31 0.47 -10.38
N ALA A 482 8.25 -0.68 -11.07
CA ALA A 482 7.94 -2.01 -10.53
C ALA A 482 8.97 -2.57 -9.51
N ASP A 483 10.17 -2.00 -9.44
CA ASP A 483 11.31 -2.60 -8.73
C ASP A 483 11.38 -2.19 -7.24
N SER A 484 10.26 -1.89 -6.58
CA SER A 484 10.23 -1.11 -5.32
C SER A 484 9.80 -1.87 -4.05
N SER A 485 9.81 -3.20 -4.07
CA SER A 485 8.99 -4.00 -3.14
C SER A 485 9.59 -4.38 -1.77
N ASP A 486 10.59 -3.66 -1.26
CA ASP A 486 11.54 -4.17 -0.25
C ASP A 486 11.52 -3.45 1.13
N VAL A 487 10.37 -2.94 1.56
CA VAL A 487 10.22 -2.22 2.85
C VAL A 487 10.72 -3.03 4.06
N PHE A 488 10.45 -4.35 4.11
CA PHE A 488 10.95 -5.19 5.20
C PHE A 488 12.45 -5.39 5.13
N ASN A 489 13.03 -5.49 3.93
CA ASN A 489 14.47 -5.52 3.76
C ASN A 489 15.07 -4.21 4.29
N ALA A 490 14.48 -3.04 4.01
CA ALA A 490 14.93 -1.79 4.62
C ALA A 490 14.87 -1.80 6.15
N THR A 491 13.79 -2.29 6.77
CA THR A 491 13.72 -2.42 8.24
C THR A 491 14.69 -3.45 8.81
N ALA A 492 14.94 -4.55 8.10
CA ALA A 492 15.89 -5.59 8.50
C ALA A 492 17.34 -5.08 8.42
N GLU A 493 17.69 -4.40 7.34
CA GLU A 493 18.98 -3.71 7.18
C GLU A 493 19.13 -2.60 8.22
N TRP A 494 18.05 -1.91 8.59
CA TRP A 494 18.04 -0.94 9.69
C TRP A 494 18.31 -1.58 11.06
N ARG A 495 17.79 -2.78 11.32
CA ARG A 495 18.13 -3.54 12.54
C ARG A 495 19.55 -4.08 12.52
N ARG A 496 20.06 -4.47 11.34
CA ARG A 496 21.49 -4.81 11.16
C ARG A 496 22.39 -3.61 11.44
N PHE A 497 21.94 -2.41 11.11
CA PHE A 497 22.62 -1.17 11.49
C PHE A 497 22.74 -1.04 13.02
N ASP A 498 21.66 -1.24 13.80
CA ASP A 498 21.75 -1.25 15.27
C ASP A 498 22.77 -2.24 15.82
N ILE A 499 22.77 -3.48 15.31
CA ILE A 499 23.73 -4.50 15.71
C ILE A 499 25.17 -4.03 15.42
N THR A 500 25.38 -3.46 14.24
CA THR A 500 26.70 -2.98 13.81
C THR A 500 27.16 -1.76 14.64
N ILE A 501 26.23 -0.90 15.06
CA ILE A 501 26.50 0.22 15.98
C ILE A 501 26.88 -0.29 17.38
N ARG A 502 26.23 -1.34 17.88
CA ARG A 502 26.61 -1.97 19.16
C ARG A 502 27.99 -2.62 19.09
N GLU A 503 28.31 -3.30 17.99
CA GLU A 503 29.66 -3.83 17.74
C GLU A 503 30.73 -2.72 17.77
N MET A 504 30.39 -1.53 17.24
CA MET A 504 31.25 -0.35 17.26
C MET A 504 31.44 0.21 18.67
N GLU A 505 30.36 0.41 19.42
CA GLU A 505 30.40 0.91 20.80
C GLU A 505 31.20 -0.03 21.70
N ASP A 506 30.99 -1.34 21.57
CA ASP A 506 31.72 -2.36 22.32
C ASP A 506 33.21 -2.34 22.00
N SER A 507 33.57 -2.16 20.73
CA SER A 507 34.97 -2.02 20.31
C SER A 507 35.64 -0.77 20.89
N LEU A 508 34.86 0.25 21.26
CA LEU A 508 35.33 1.51 21.83
C LEU A 508 35.11 1.62 23.35
N ARG A 509 34.67 0.56 24.01
CA ARG A 509 34.30 0.57 25.43
C ARG A 509 35.47 1.00 26.33
N GLU A 510 36.65 0.45 26.11
CA GLU A 510 37.85 0.69 26.92
C GLU A 510 38.47 2.09 26.75
N TYR A 511 38.06 2.83 25.71
CA TYR A 511 38.63 4.13 25.35
C TYR A 511 37.78 5.28 25.90
N LYS A 512 38.39 6.16 26.69
CA LYS A 512 37.74 7.35 27.25
C LYS A 512 37.77 8.51 26.27
N ILE A 513 36.89 8.48 25.28
CA ILE A 513 36.75 9.54 24.26
C ILE A 513 35.56 10.44 24.65
N ARG A 514 35.80 11.75 24.69
CA ARG A 514 34.78 12.76 25.02
C ARG A 514 33.63 12.72 24.00
N GLY A 515 32.38 12.80 24.47
CA GLY A 515 31.18 12.80 23.62
C GLY A 515 30.76 11.44 23.05
N LYS A 516 31.53 10.37 23.34
CA LYS A 516 31.27 9.01 22.86
C LYS A 516 29.92 8.47 23.35
N GLU A 517 29.66 8.57 24.65
CA GLU A 517 28.51 7.94 25.30
C GLU A 517 27.20 8.59 24.86
N GLU A 518 27.17 9.92 24.82
CA GLU A 518 26.01 10.69 24.36
C GLU A 518 25.72 10.43 22.88
N TYR A 519 26.76 10.35 22.05
CA TYR A 519 26.61 10.04 20.62
C TYR A 519 26.01 8.64 20.40
N PHE A 520 26.59 7.59 21.01
CA PHE A 520 26.07 6.23 20.85
C PHE A 520 24.68 6.06 21.44
N HIS A 521 24.37 6.76 22.53
CA HIS A 521 23.02 6.80 23.09
C HIS A 521 22.01 7.35 22.08
N ASP A 522 22.24 8.53 21.53
CA ASP A 522 21.33 9.18 20.57
C ASP A 522 21.25 8.42 19.24
N LEU A 523 22.34 7.78 18.82
CA LEU A 523 22.38 6.91 17.64
C LEU A 523 21.53 5.65 17.81
N LYS A 524 21.53 5.05 19.01
CA LYS A 524 20.65 3.92 19.36
C LYS A 524 19.18 4.32 19.43
N ILE A 525 18.86 5.60 19.68
CA ILE A 525 17.49 6.14 19.60
C ILE A 525 17.08 6.38 18.13
N LEU A 526 18.03 6.74 17.26
CA LEU A 526 17.79 6.93 15.82
C LEU A 526 17.24 5.68 15.14
N VAL A 527 17.70 4.50 15.57
CA VAL A 527 17.25 3.24 14.98
C VAL A 527 15.73 3.03 15.15
N PRO A 528 15.16 2.92 16.35
CA PRO A 528 13.72 2.71 16.48
C PRO A 528 12.89 3.85 15.86
N ASN A 529 13.38 5.09 15.85
CA ASN A 529 12.71 6.21 15.21
C ASN A 529 12.69 6.09 13.67
N GLY A 530 13.80 5.66 13.06
CA GLY A 530 13.90 5.41 11.63
C GLY A 530 13.02 4.24 11.19
N GLU A 531 12.99 3.15 11.96
CA GLU A 531 12.09 2.02 11.72
C GLU A 531 10.63 2.47 11.79
N CYS A 532 10.26 3.22 12.83
CA CYS A 532 8.92 3.79 12.98
C CYS A 532 8.54 4.64 11.76
N PHE A 533 9.43 5.54 11.29
CA PHE A 533 9.16 6.39 10.14
C PHE A 533 8.98 5.62 8.82
N ILE A 534 9.80 4.60 8.56
CA ILE A 534 9.66 3.73 7.37
C ILE A 534 8.31 3.01 7.41
N LEU A 535 7.95 2.46 8.57
CA LEU A 535 6.71 1.72 8.75
C LEU A 535 5.47 2.62 8.66
N THR A 536 5.50 3.84 9.19
CA THR A 536 4.37 4.77 9.09
C THR A 536 4.13 5.25 7.66
N GLN A 537 5.19 5.42 6.85
CA GLN A 537 5.06 5.71 5.43
C GLN A 537 4.33 4.58 4.70
N ALA A 538 4.74 3.35 4.96
CA ALA A 538 4.14 2.18 4.36
C ALA A 538 2.66 1.99 4.77
N ASN A 539 2.31 2.25 6.03
CA ASN A 539 0.92 2.26 6.49
C ASN A 539 0.06 3.37 5.83
N LEU A 540 0.64 4.55 5.62
CA LEU A 540 -0.02 5.65 4.91
C LEU A 540 -0.39 5.22 3.50
N VAL A 541 0.51 4.52 2.79
CA VAL A 541 0.23 4.01 1.44
C VAL A 541 -0.90 3.00 1.43
N LYS A 542 -0.87 2.01 2.33
CA LYS A 542 -1.92 0.99 2.42
C LYS A 542 -3.29 1.60 2.73
N THR A 543 -3.38 2.45 3.75
CA THR A 543 -4.63 3.13 4.11
C THR A 543 -5.11 4.10 3.02
N GLY A 544 -4.19 4.67 2.24
CA GLY A 544 -4.50 5.48 1.06
C GLY A 544 -5.13 4.67 -0.05
N ASP A 545 -4.68 3.44 -0.32
CA ASP A 545 -5.30 2.55 -1.30
C ASP A 545 -6.74 2.16 -0.90
N GLU A 546 -6.92 1.77 0.35
CA GLU A 546 -8.23 1.45 0.92
C GLU A 546 -9.20 2.64 0.80
N LEU A 547 -8.74 3.86 1.11
CA LEU A 547 -9.56 5.07 0.96
C LEU A 547 -9.83 5.41 -0.53
N ALA A 548 -8.83 5.30 -1.41
CA ALA A 548 -8.97 5.59 -2.82
C ALA A 548 -10.06 4.71 -3.46
N THR A 549 -10.03 3.41 -3.17
CA THR A 549 -11.04 2.45 -3.62
C THR A 549 -12.46 2.90 -3.23
N VAL A 550 -12.66 3.30 -1.97
CA VAL A 550 -13.98 3.72 -1.46
C VAL A 550 -14.42 5.06 -2.04
N LEU A 551 -13.51 6.01 -2.24
CA LEU A 551 -13.83 7.32 -2.86
C LEU A 551 -14.29 7.15 -4.31
N ILE A 552 -13.58 6.34 -5.10
CA ILE A 552 -13.91 6.07 -6.51
C ILE A 552 -15.29 5.41 -6.61
N GLN A 553 -15.56 4.43 -5.76
CA GLN A 553 -16.84 3.74 -5.73
C GLN A 553 -17.97 4.69 -5.30
N SER A 554 -17.80 5.43 -4.20
CA SER A 554 -18.80 6.40 -3.73
C SER A 554 -19.23 7.39 -4.81
N GLU A 555 -18.29 7.87 -5.63
CA GLU A 555 -18.61 8.79 -6.72
C GLU A 555 -19.28 8.10 -7.92
N ALA A 556 -18.84 6.89 -8.29
CA ALA A 556 -19.50 6.10 -9.31
C ALA A 556 -20.98 5.86 -8.98
N GLU A 557 -21.30 5.64 -7.70
CA GLU A 557 -22.67 5.40 -7.25
C GLU A 557 -23.53 6.66 -7.24
N ARG A 558 -23.00 7.79 -6.76
CA ARG A 558 -23.68 9.09 -6.78
C ARG A 558 -24.16 9.48 -8.19
N ARG A 559 -23.40 9.15 -9.22
CA ARG A 559 -23.75 9.43 -10.63
C ARG A 559 -24.74 8.45 -11.24
N SER A 560 -24.93 7.30 -10.61
CA SER A 560 -25.71 6.20 -11.16
C SER A 560 -27.14 6.21 -10.63
N GLU A 561 -27.37 6.79 -9.45
CA GLU A 561 -28.64 6.73 -8.70
C GLU A 561 -29.89 7.19 -9.50
N SER A 562 -29.82 8.35 -10.15
CA SER A 562 -30.95 8.88 -10.95
C SER A 562 -31.29 8.00 -12.16
N ARG A 563 -30.26 7.57 -12.90
CA ARG A 563 -30.39 6.78 -14.15
C ARG A 563 -30.85 5.35 -13.90
N LEU A 564 -30.43 4.77 -12.79
CA LEU A 564 -30.87 3.43 -12.39
C LEU A 564 -32.36 3.38 -12.09
N SER A 565 -32.87 4.42 -11.44
CA SER A 565 -34.30 4.54 -11.11
C SER A 565 -35.18 4.63 -12.36
N SER A 566 -34.73 5.33 -13.42
CA SER A 566 -35.46 5.40 -14.69
C SER A 566 -35.31 4.15 -15.55
N THR A 567 -34.17 3.45 -15.49
CA THR A 567 -33.90 2.23 -16.25
C THR A 567 -34.87 1.09 -15.89
N ALA A 568 -35.28 0.98 -14.62
CA ALA A 568 -36.18 -0.06 -14.13
C ALA A 568 -37.50 -0.18 -14.93
N LEU A 569 -38.00 0.96 -15.42
CA LEU A 569 -39.27 1.05 -16.13
C LEU A 569 -39.15 0.68 -17.62
N SER A 570 -38.00 0.93 -18.23
CA SER A 570 -37.75 0.71 -19.66
C SER A 570 -37.39 -0.73 -20.03
N VAL A 571 -36.83 -1.48 -19.08
CA VAL A 571 -36.36 -2.88 -19.26
C VAL A 571 -37.49 -3.83 -19.69
N ALA A 572 -38.74 -3.51 -19.37
CA ALA A 572 -39.91 -4.30 -19.76
C ALA A 572 -40.20 -4.27 -21.27
N THR A 573 -39.65 -3.27 -21.98
CA THR A 573 -40.03 -2.93 -23.36
C THR A 573 -38.84 -2.91 -24.33
N ASP A 574 -37.60 -2.90 -23.84
CA ASP A 574 -36.39 -2.76 -24.65
C ASP A 574 -35.32 -3.79 -24.23
N LEU A 575 -35.02 -4.72 -25.14
CA LEU A 575 -34.05 -5.79 -24.92
C LEU A 575 -32.60 -5.29 -24.90
N ASP A 576 -32.29 -4.19 -25.61
CA ASP A 576 -30.95 -3.61 -25.60
C ASP A 576 -30.68 -2.94 -24.24
N VAL A 577 -31.70 -2.27 -23.66
CA VAL A 577 -31.63 -1.70 -22.30
C VAL A 577 -31.50 -2.80 -21.24
N LEU A 578 -32.18 -3.95 -21.43
CA LEU A 578 -32.03 -5.11 -20.56
C LEU A 578 -30.59 -5.65 -20.54
N ASP A 579 -29.95 -5.82 -21.70
CA ASP A 579 -28.56 -6.29 -21.79
C ASP A 579 -27.57 -5.33 -21.10
N VAL A 580 -27.70 -4.03 -21.35
CA VAL A 580 -26.89 -2.99 -20.70
C VAL A 580 -27.08 -2.99 -19.18
N LEU A 581 -28.31 -3.17 -18.69
CA LEU A 581 -28.59 -3.25 -17.26
C LEU A 581 -27.95 -4.50 -16.64
N VAL A 582 -28.04 -5.67 -17.28
CA VAL A 582 -27.42 -6.91 -16.78
C VAL A 582 -25.90 -6.72 -16.62
N ARG A 583 -25.24 -6.14 -17.63
CA ARG A 583 -23.80 -5.85 -17.58
C ARG A 583 -23.44 -4.85 -16.49
N ALA A 584 -24.20 -3.75 -16.38
CA ALA A 584 -24.00 -2.75 -15.34
C ALA A 584 -24.19 -3.31 -13.92
N MET A 585 -25.18 -4.19 -13.73
CA MET A 585 -25.43 -4.84 -12.44
C MET A 585 -24.34 -5.85 -12.11
N PHE A 586 -23.79 -6.55 -13.11
CA PHE A 586 -22.63 -7.42 -12.91
C PHE A 586 -21.38 -6.62 -12.46
N ASP A 587 -21.09 -5.48 -13.09
CA ASP A 587 -20.01 -4.56 -12.68
C ASP A 587 -20.20 -4.11 -11.21
N ARG A 588 -21.44 -3.83 -10.81
CA ARG A 588 -21.79 -3.50 -9.42
C ARG A 588 -21.63 -4.68 -8.45
N VAL A 589 -21.94 -5.92 -8.87
CA VAL A 589 -21.67 -7.12 -8.04
C VAL A 589 -20.17 -7.26 -7.76
N LEU A 590 -19.32 -7.12 -8.78
CA LEU A 590 -17.86 -7.17 -8.60
C LEU A 590 -17.35 -6.03 -7.70
N THR A 591 -17.99 -4.86 -7.78
CA THR A 591 -17.69 -3.71 -6.92
C THR A 591 -18.03 -3.99 -5.46
N ILE A 592 -19.23 -4.52 -5.18
CA ILE A 592 -19.65 -4.92 -3.83
C ILE A 592 -18.74 -6.03 -3.28
N ARG A 593 -18.34 -7.01 -4.09
CA ARG A 593 -17.38 -8.05 -3.65
C ARG A 593 -16.01 -7.47 -3.30
N SER A 594 -15.54 -6.47 -4.06
CA SER A 594 -14.31 -5.74 -3.72
C SER A 594 -14.43 -5.00 -2.37
N LEU A 595 -15.60 -4.46 -2.05
CA LEU A 595 -15.89 -3.83 -0.76
C LEU A 595 -15.96 -4.85 0.39
N VAL A 596 -16.61 -5.99 0.18
CA VAL A 596 -16.61 -7.13 1.12
C VAL A 596 -15.18 -7.58 1.40
N TYR A 597 -14.36 -7.73 0.36
CA TYR A 597 -12.93 -8.06 0.48
C TYR A 597 -12.17 -7.11 1.42
N LEU A 598 -12.39 -5.79 1.31
CA LEU A 598 -11.74 -4.81 2.19
C LEU A 598 -12.17 -4.97 3.66
N ASP A 599 -13.44 -5.28 3.93
CA ASP A 599 -13.91 -5.54 5.30
C ASP A 599 -13.29 -6.80 5.89
N PHE A 600 -13.12 -7.84 5.07
CA PHE A 600 -12.40 -9.05 5.49
C PHE A 600 -10.94 -8.79 5.80
N LEU A 601 -10.26 -7.90 5.06
CA LEU A 601 -8.89 -7.49 5.42
C LEU A 601 -8.84 -6.82 6.80
N THR A 602 -9.80 -5.97 7.12
CA THR A 602 -9.91 -5.37 8.46
C THR A 602 -10.18 -6.41 9.53
N TYR A 603 -11.12 -7.33 9.30
CA TYR A 603 -11.44 -8.37 10.28
C TYR A 603 -10.29 -9.36 10.47
N SER A 604 -9.60 -9.74 9.39
CA SER A 604 -8.39 -10.55 9.44
C SER A 604 -7.28 -9.84 10.22
N SER A 605 -7.06 -8.55 9.97
CA SER A 605 -6.06 -7.75 10.72
C SER A 605 -6.44 -7.62 12.20
N ALA A 606 -7.73 -7.43 12.52
CA ALA A 606 -8.23 -7.41 13.90
C ALA A 606 -8.02 -8.77 14.58
N GLN A 607 -8.26 -9.86 13.85
CA GLN A 607 -8.06 -11.23 14.33
C GLN A 607 -6.59 -11.54 14.55
N GLU A 608 -5.70 -11.22 13.61
CA GLU A 608 -4.25 -11.39 13.75
C GLU A 608 -3.69 -10.57 14.92
N TYR A 609 -4.16 -9.34 15.09
CA TYR A 609 -3.80 -8.54 16.25
C TYR A 609 -4.36 -9.17 17.54
N HIS A 610 -5.60 -9.65 17.53
CA HIS A 610 -6.24 -10.21 18.72
C HIS A 610 -5.60 -11.53 19.16
N THR A 611 -5.31 -12.47 18.26
CA THR A 611 -4.82 -13.80 18.60
C THR A 611 -3.29 -13.93 18.50
N LEU A 612 -2.63 -12.96 17.89
CA LEU A 612 -1.22 -13.02 17.49
C LEU A 612 -0.90 -14.18 16.53
N SER A 613 -1.88 -14.66 15.75
CA SER A 613 -1.70 -15.74 14.76
C SER A 613 -0.69 -15.40 13.67
N LYS A 614 0.12 -16.39 13.27
CA LYS A 614 1.08 -16.27 12.17
C LYS A 614 0.37 -16.52 10.83
N GLY A 615 0.00 -15.43 10.16
CA GLY A 615 -0.59 -15.46 8.83
C GLY A 615 -2.11 -15.54 8.80
N PRO A 616 -2.70 -15.39 7.60
CA PRO A 616 -4.14 -15.29 7.41
C PRO A 616 -4.83 -16.64 7.58
N VAL A 617 -5.95 -16.66 8.31
CA VAL A 617 -6.80 -17.86 8.52
C VAL A 617 -7.57 -18.24 7.25
N VAL A 618 -7.80 -17.27 6.37
CA VAL A 618 -8.62 -17.42 5.16
C VAL A 618 -7.93 -16.84 3.95
N THR A 619 -8.13 -17.46 2.79
CA THR A 619 -7.67 -16.92 1.50
C THR A 619 -8.76 -16.02 0.94
N LEU A 620 -8.48 -14.71 0.88
CA LEU A 620 -9.42 -13.71 0.40
C LEU A 620 -9.26 -13.49 -1.10
N SER A 621 -10.37 -13.30 -1.81
CA SER A 621 -10.37 -12.98 -3.24
C SER A 621 -11.56 -12.08 -3.60
N PRO A 622 -11.36 -10.92 -4.25
CA PRO A 622 -12.41 -9.95 -4.55
C PRO A 622 -13.43 -10.43 -5.59
N VAL A 623 -13.19 -11.58 -6.24
CA VAL A 623 -14.13 -12.21 -7.19
C VAL A 623 -14.97 -13.32 -6.59
N LYS A 624 -14.65 -13.73 -5.35
CA LYS A 624 -15.32 -14.81 -4.65
C LYS A 624 -16.81 -14.45 -4.39
N PRO A 625 -17.75 -15.38 -4.63
CA PRO A 625 -19.17 -15.19 -4.33
C PRO A 625 -19.42 -14.83 -2.86
N VAL A 626 -20.40 -13.97 -2.59
CA VAL A 626 -20.70 -13.53 -1.22
C VAL A 626 -21.08 -14.70 -0.32
N VAL A 627 -21.72 -15.74 -0.86
CA VAL A 627 -22.04 -16.95 -0.08
C VAL A 627 -20.80 -17.66 0.46
N ASP A 628 -19.71 -17.72 -0.31
CA ASP A 628 -18.50 -18.39 0.13
C ASP A 628 -17.73 -17.56 1.17
N TYR A 629 -17.97 -16.24 1.23
CA TYR A 629 -17.49 -15.38 2.32
C TYR A 629 -18.22 -15.67 3.64
N LEU A 630 -19.45 -16.20 3.62
CA LEU A 630 -20.14 -16.64 4.84
C LEU A 630 -19.41 -17.82 5.50
N GLU A 631 -18.73 -18.66 4.74
CA GLU A 631 -17.87 -19.70 5.31
C GLU A 631 -16.58 -19.11 5.92
N ASP A 632 -16.01 -18.09 5.27
CA ASP A 632 -14.79 -17.45 5.75
C ASP A 632 -15.00 -16.69 7.06
N ILE A 633 -16.14 -16.02 7.24
CA ILE A 633 -16.46 -15.37 8.51
C ILE A 633 -16.58 -16.40 9.63
N VAL A 634 -17.15 -17.59 9.37
CA VAL A 634 -17.23 -18.68 10.34
C VAL A 634 -15.83 -19.21 10.69
N LYS A 635 -14.91 -19.34 9.72
CA LYS A 635 -13.52 -19.73 9.98
C LYS A 635 -12.80 -18.71 10.86
N LEU A 636 -12.95 -17.42 10.56
CA LEU A 636 -12.36 -16.35 11.38
C LEU A 636 -12.93 -16.34 12.81
N GLN A 637 -14.25 -16.46 12.95
CA GLN A 637 -14.90 -16.59 14.26
C GLN A 637 -14.42 -17.82 15.02
N SER A 638 -14.32 -18.97 14.35
CA SER A 638 -13.84 -20.22 14.94
C SER A 638 -12.41 -20.08 15.43
N ALA A 639 -11.55 -19.33 14.71
CA ALA A 639 -10.19 -19.04 15.16
C ALA A 639 -10.16 -18.15 16.41
N VAL A 640 -11.05 -17.13 16.49
CA VAL A 640 -11.18 -16.27 17.68
C VAL A 640 -11.71 -17.05 18.88
N VAL A 641 -12.73 -17.89 18.69
CA VAL A 641 -13.29 -18.73 19.76
C VAL A 641 -12.29 -19.79 20.20
N SER A 642 -11.61 -20.46 19.27
CA SER A 642 -10.57 -21.44 19.58
C SER A 642 -9.46 -20.81 20.40
N PHE A 643 -9.00 -19.62 20.00
CA PHE A 643 -8.06 -18.83 20.78
C PHE A 643 -8.56 -18.59 22.21
N GLY A 644 -9.78 -18.07 22.38
CA GLY A 644 -10.36 -17.80 23.69
C GLY A 644 -10.56 -19.04 24.55
N SER A 645 -10.78 -20.21 23.94
CA SER A 645 -10.93 -21.49 24.66
C SER A 645 -9.61 -22.11 25.11
N GLN A 646 -8.51 -21.78 24.44
CA GLN A 646 -7.19 -22.38 24.68
C GLN A 646 -6.27 -21.48 25.50
N VAL A 647 -6.49 -20.16 25.45
CA VAL A 647 -5.60 -19.17 26.05
C VAL A 647 -6.24 -18.59 27.31
N LEU A 648 -5.59 -18.79 28.44
CA LEU A 648 -5.99 -18.16 29.70
C LEU A 648 -5.66 -16.67 29.65
N VAL A 649 -6.69 -15.83 29.64
CA VAL A 649 -6.56 -14.38 29.76
C VAL A 649 -6.81 -13.97 31.21
N GLN A 650 -5.82 -13.32 31.82
CA GLN A 650 -5.90 -12.78 33.17
C GLN A 650 -5.66 -11.28 33.16
N GLN A 651 -5.94 -10.61 34.27
CA GLN A 651 -5.68 -9.18 34.41
C GLN A 651 -4.62 -8.93 35.48
N ARG A 652 -3.67 -8.05 35.21
CA ARG A 652 -2.64 -7.62 36.17
C ARG A 652 -2.21 -6.18 35.90
N SER A 653 -1.81 -5.50 36.97
CA SER A 653 -1.09 -4.23 36.88
C SER A 653 0.41 -4.46 36.76
N PHE A 654 1.01 -3.82 35.75
CA PHE A 654 2.44 -3.75 35.52
C PHE A 654 2.94 -2.38 35.92
N THR A 655 3.98 -2.32 36.77
CA THR A 655 4.54 -1.05 37.25
C THR A 655 5.96 -0.88 36.73
N LEU A 656 6.21 0.27 36.10
CA LEU A 656 7.53 0.66 35.59
C LEU A 656 7.97 1.94 36.27
N ASN A 657 9.07 1.87 37.01
CA ASN A 657 9.75 3.05 37.52
C ASN A 657 10.83 3.46 36.52
N THR A 658 10.86 4.73 36.15
CA THR A 658 11.77 5.23 35.11
C THR A 658 12.17 6.68 35.35
N LEU A 659 13.39 6.99 34.95
CA LEU A 659 13.89 8.36 34.84
C LEU A 659 13.65 8.95 33.44
N ALA A 660 12.84 8.30 32.58
CA ALA A 660 12.51 8.77 31.23
C ALA A 660 13.75 9.10 30.35
N GLY A 661 14.85 8.37 30.54
CA GLY A 661 16.10 8.57 29.81
C GLY A 661 17.04 9.63 30.39
N PHE A 662 16.68 10.30 31.47
CA PHE A 662 17.55 11.24 32.17
C PHE A 662 18.57 10.52 33.08
N ALA A 663 19.73 11.15 33.27
CA ALA A 663 20.83 10.57 34.06
C ALA A 663 20.48 10.37 35.54
N ASP A 664 19.69 11.28 36.11
CA ASP A 664 19.26 11.25 37.51
C ASP A 664 17.91 11.97 37.69
N ALA A 665 17.35 11.87 38.89
CA ALA A 665 16.05 12.47 39.22
C ALA A 665 16.06 14.01 39.25
N SER A 666 17.21 14.63 39.50
CA SER A 666 17.35 16.09 39.46
C SER A 666 17.21 16.61 38.03
N LYS A 667 17.84 15.93 37.06
CA LYS A 667 17.72 16.27 35.64
C LYS A 667 16.30 16.04 35.10
N LEU A 668 15.62 15.01 35.60
CA LEU A 668 14.20 14.82 35.31
C LEU A 668 13.32 15.95 35.90
N ALA A 669 13.59 16.38 37.13
CA ALA A 669 12.86 17.48 37.76
C ALA A 669 13.07 18.82 37.03
N GLU A 670 14.30 19.11 36.60
CA GLU A 670 14.62 20.25 35.71
C GLU A 670 13.78 20.17 34.42
N ALA A 671 13.79 19.02 33.74
CA ALA A 671 13.03 18.82 32.52
C ALA A 671 11.51 18.99 32.70
N ILE A 672 10.94 18.51 33.82
CA ILE A 672 9.52 18.72 34.16
C ILE A 672 9.22 20.21 34.37
N THR A 673 10.08 20.90 35.12
CA THR A 673 9.92 22.33 35.44
C THR A 673 9.98 23.19 34.19
N ASP A 674 10.87 22.85 33.26
CA ASP A 674 11.03 23.50 31.96
C ASP A 674 9.91 23.14 30.96
N GLY A 675 8.98 22.25 31.34
CA GLY A 675 7.90 21.79 30.48
C GLY A 675 8.36 20.96 29.29
N GLN A 676 9.53 20.31 29.39
CA GLN A 676 10.05 19.43 28.34
C GLN A 676 9.14 18.21 28.14
N ALA A 677 9.06 17.73 26.90
CA ALA A 677 8.31 16.52 26.58
C ALA A 677 9.07 15.28 27.09
N LEU A 678 8.47 14.56 28.04
CA LEU A 678 9.06 13.34 28.60
C LEU A 678 8.70 12.15 27.72
N SER A 679 9.67 11.30 27.40
CA SER A 679 9.47 10.09 26.61
C SER A 679 9.90 8.84 27.40
N VAL A 680 9.05 7.83 27.41
CA VAL A 680 9.27 6.57 28.12
C VAL A 680 9.14 5.41 27.13
N ALA A 681 10.26 4.74 26.86
CA ALA A 681 10.28 3.58 25.98
C ALA A 681 9.87 2.31 26.74
N VAL A 682 8.67 1.80 26.50
CA VAL A 682 8.18 0.54 27.07
C VAL A 682 8.44 -0.57 26.06
N ARG A 683 9.59 -1.25 26.20
CA ARG A 683 10.05 -2.24 25.22
C ARG A 683 9.72 -3.68 25.63
N PRO A 684 9.54 -4.60 24.68
CA PRO A 684 9.23 -6.00 24.98
C PRO A 684 10.33 -6.75 25.74
N GLY A 685 11.56 -6.24 25.74
CA GLY A 685 12.70 -6.82 26.45
C GLY A 685 12.85 -6.42 27.92
N LEU A 686 11.95 -5.57 28.45
CA LEU A 686 11.95 -5.26 29.89
C LEU A 686 11.60 -6.52 30.68
N GLU A 687 12.34 -6.78 31.77
CA GLU A 687 12.12 -7.95 32.65
C GLU A 687 10.66 -8.06 33.11
N LEU A 688 9.99 -6.92 33.28
CA LEU A 688 8.57 -6.79 33.60
C LEU A 688 7.63 -7.60 32.66
N PHE A 689 8.05 -7.86 31.41
CA PHE A 689 7.26 -8.53 30.38
C PHE A 689 7.81 -9.90 29.96
N GLN A 690 8.87 -10.40 30.59
CA GLN A 690 9.66 -11.53 30.09
C GLN A 690 8.87 -12.84 29.93
N ASP A 691 7.91 -13.10 30.83
CA ASP A 691 7.08 -14.32 30.85
C ASP A 691 5.68 -14.15 30.23
N PHE A 692 5.39 -12.94 29.75
CA PHE A 692 4.09 -12.59 29.22
C PHE A 692 4.09 -12.66 27.71
N GLY A 693 3.03 -13.24 27.16
CA GLY A 693 2.70 -13.18 25.75
C GLY A 693 1.85 -11.93 25.48
N ARG A 694 0.80 -12.09 24.68
CA ARG A 694 -0.21 -11.07 24.38
C ARG A 694 -0.54 -10.16 25.57
N ILE A 695 -0.34 -8.84 25.43
CA ILE A 695 -0.67 -7.83 26.46
C ILE A 695 -1.63 -6.77 25.90
N ARG A 696 -2.81 -6.58 26.50
CA ARG A 696 -3.82 -5.60 26.09
C ARG A 696 -4.09 -4.60 27.20
N LEU A 697 -3.89 -3.32 26.92
CA LEU A 697 -4.02 -2.24 27.87
C LEU A 697 -5.48 -1.89 28.12
N SER A 698 -5.85 -1.85 29.39
CA SER A 698 -7.15 -1.40 29.87
C SER A 698 -7.05 0.00 30.48
N ARG A 699 -6.01 0.28 31.27
CA ARG A 699 -5.76 1.59 31.89
C ARG A 699 -4.28 1.93 31.93
N ALA A 700 -3.93 3.19 31.75
CA ALA A 700 -2.59 3.71 31.92
C ALA A 700 -2.58 4.87 32.91
N ARG A 701 -1.67 4.81 33.88
CA ARG A 701 -1.48 5.84 34.91
C ARG A 701 -0.01 6.24 34.96
N CYS A 702 0.25 7.46 35.41
CA CYS A 702 1.60 7.94 35.64
C CYS A 702 1.60 8.80 36.90
N PHE A 703 2.46 8.47 37.86
CA PHE A 703 2.65 9.21 39.09
C PHE A 703 4.05 9.84 39.10
N LEU A 704 4.16 11.03 39.67
CA LEU A 704 5.44 11.67 39.97
C LEU A 704 5.86 11.20 41.36
N ASP A 705 6.66 10.13 41.44
CA ASP A 705 6.97 9.51 42.73
C ASP A 705 7.88 10.41 43.57
N GLY A 706 7.42 10.77 44.77
CA GLY A 706 8.11 11.69 45.67
C GLY A 706 7.82 13.18 45.46
N ALA A 707 7.03 13.55 44.43
CA ALA A 707 6.54 14.92 44.28
C ALA A 707 5.49 15.25 45.34
N LYS A 708 5.50 16.48 45.84
CA LYS A 708 4.52 16.97 46.83
C LYS A 708 3.95 18.32 46.39
N LEU A 709 2.89 18.75 47.06
CA LEU A 709 2.42 20.12 46.92
C LEU A 709 3.48 21.09 47.49
N SER A 710 3.77 22.17 46.78
CA SER A 710 4.67 23.21 47.27
C SER A 710 4.11 23.86 48.53
N SER A 711 4.98 24.19 49.49
CA SER A 711 4.61 24.95 50.69
C SER A 711 4.10 26.36 50.40
N THR A 712 4.34 26.87 49.19
CA THR A 712 3.84 28.17 48.70
C THR A 712 2.50 28.06 47.97
N ALA A 713 1.97 26.86 47.76
CA ALA A 713 0.66 26.66 47.15
C ALA A 713 -0.45 27.08 48.13
N GLY A 714 -1.42 27.87 47.66
CA GLY A 714 -2.54 28.31 48.51
C GLY A 714 -3.44 27.13 48.94
N PRO A 715 -4.16 27.23 50.07
CA PRO A 715 -4.94 26.13 50.65
C PRO A 715 -6.04 25.59 49.73
N GLN A 716 -6.54 26.40 48.79
CA GLN A 716 -7.52 25.94 47.79
C GLN A 716 -6.94 24.94 46.77
N LYS A 717 -5.62 24.78 46.70
CA LYS A 717 -4.93 23.87 45.78
C LYS A 717 -4.77 22.46 46.33
N GLU A 718 -4.94 22.24 47.63
CA GLU A 718 -4.78 20.91 48.25
C GLU A 718 -5.77 19.87 47.72
N SER A 719 -6.96 20.32 47.29
CA SER A 719 -8.01 19.46 46.74
C SER A 719 -7.98 19.36 45.21
N LEU A 720 -7.03 20.03 44.54
CA LEU A 720 -6.97 20.03 43.07
C LEU A 720 -6.10 18.87 42.59
N PRO A 721 -6.53 18.13 41.55
CA PRO A 721 -5.73 17.06 41.00
C PRO A 721 -4.61 17.61 40.10
N LEU A 722 -3.51 16.86 40.03
CA LEU A 722 -2.52 16.98 38.97
C LEU A 722 -3.01 16.20 37.75
N ARG A 723 -3.11 16.89 36.62
CA ARG A 723 -3.51 16.29 35.34
C ARG A 723 -2.30 15.93 34.49
N ILE A 724 -2.25 14.68 34.09
CA ILE A 724 -1.21 14.12 33.24
C ILE A 724 -1.85 13.52 31.99
N GLU A 725 -1.38 13.96 30.83
CA GLU A 725 -1.70 13.37 29.55
C GLU A 725 -0.65 12.36 29.15
N LEU A 726 -1.09 11.16 28.82
CA LEU A 726 -0.27 10.07 28.33
C LEU A 726 -0.59 9.84 26.85
N HIS A 727 0.43 9.90 26.00
CA HIS A 727 0.27 9.75 24.56
C HIS A 727 1.10 8.58 24.06
N THR A 728 0.51 7.67 23.31
CA THR A 728 1.28 6.60 22.65
C THR A 728 1.85 7.08 21.31
N GLU A 729 2.88 6.40 20.84
CA GLU A 729 3.21 6.41 19.42
C GLU A 729 2.28 5.49 18.62
N SER A 730 2.47 5.48 17.30
CA SER A 730 1.67 4.68 16.36
C SER A 730 2.28 3.29 16.12
N GLN A 731 3.51 3.04 16.60
CA GLN A 731 4.16 1.74 16.58
C GLN A 731 3.93 1.03 17.91
N PHE A 732 3.43 -0.20 17.82
CA PHE A 732 3.11 -1.04 18.96
C PHE A 732 3.84 -2.37 18.83
N PHE A 733 4.21 -2.96 19.95
CA PHE A 733 4.88 -4.25 20.00
C PHE A 733 4.05 -5.26 20.77
N ASP A 734 4.10 -6.52 20.36
CA ASP A 734 3.50 -7.59 21.15
C ASP A 734 4.36 -8.84 21.16
N LEU A 735 4.12 -9.66 22.17
CA LEU A 735 4.92 -10.82 22.47
C LEU A 735 4.18 -12.09 22.04
N PRO A 736 4.79 -12.94 21.20
CA PRO A 736 4.15 -14.16 20.75
C PRO A 736 3.83 -15.09 21.93
N LEU A 737 2.78 -15.88 21.78
CA LEU A 737 2.30 -16.82 22.81
C LEU A 737 3.08 -18.14 22.83
N GLU A 738 3.92 -18.40 21.84
CA GLU A 738 4.69 -19.63 21.76
C GLU A 738 5.82 -19.62 22.79
N LYS A 739 5.75 -20.52 23.77
CA LYS A 739 6.91 -20.93 24.59
C LYS A 739 8.00 -21.51 23.68
N ARG A 740 9.23 -21.05 23.83
CA ARG A 740 10.37 -21.65 23.10
C ARG A 740 10.53 -23.10 23.52
N VAL A 741 10.58 -23.99 22.54
CA VAL A 741 10.98 -25.40 22.76
C VAL A 741 12.49 -25.50 23.02
N GLN A 742 13.31 -24.50 22.59
CA GLN A 742 14.76 -24.49 22.78
C GLN A 742 15.32 -23.06 23.03
N PRO A 743 16.11 -22.83 24.10
CA PRO A 743 16.75 -21.54 24.41
C PRO A 743 17.76 -21.06 23.35
N GLU A 744 18.25 -21.97 22.52
CA GLU A 744 19.42 -21.81 21.63
C GLU A 744 19.13 -20.97 20.37
N LEU A 745 17.84 -20.68 20.10
CA LEU A 745 17.35 -19.98 18.91
C LEU A 745 17.33 -18.43 19.04
N GLY A 746 18.20 -17.81 19.86
CA GLY A 746 18.35 -16.33 19.95
C GLY A 746 17.38 -15.59 20.89
N PRO A 747 17.04 -14.30 20.70
CA PRO A 747 16.00 -13.59 21.49
C PRO A 747 14.57 -13.77 20.92
N VAL A 748 13.52 -13.65 21.74
CA VAL A 748 12.12 -13.64 21.26
C VAL A 748 11.91 -12.42 20.38
N ILE A 749 11.50 -12.62 19.13
CA ILE A 749 11.25 -11.53 18.17
C ILE A 749 9.84 -10.99 18.42
N PRO A 750 9.68 -9.73 18.88
CA PRO A 750 8.37 -9.14 19.07
C PRO A 750 7.67 -8.94 17.72
N ARG A 751 6.35 -9.09 17.71
CA ARG A 751 5.53 -8.68 16.57
C ARG A 751 5.36 -7.16 16.60
N VAL A 752 5.51 -6.53 15.43
CA VAL A 752 5.34 -5.09 15.26
C VAL A 752 3.98 -4.83 14.63
N PHE A 753 3.25 -3.89 15.19
CA PHE A 753 1.95 -3.44 14.70
C PHE A 753 1.95 -1.93 14.53
N LEU A 754 1.15 -1.45 13.59
CA LEU A 754 0.92 -0.02 13.38
C LEU A 754 -0.54 0.31 13.64
N GLY A 755 -0.79 1.31 14.46
CA GLY A 755 -2.15 1.72 14.81
C GLY A 755 -2.25 3.22 15.02
N ALA A 756 -3.45 3.67 15.37
CA ALA A 756 -3.65 5.06 15.77
C ALA A 756 -2.93 5.35 17.10
N SER A 757 -2.23 6.48 17.17
CA SER A 757 -1.77 7.00 18.46
C SER A 757 -2.98 7.30 19.35
N ARG A 758 -2.84 7.05 20.64
CA ARG A 758 -3.91 7.28 21.61
C ARG A 758 -3.45 8.26 22.68
N LYS A 759 -4.41 9.04 23.14
CA LYS A 759 -4.26 9.96 24.25
C LYS A 759 -5.13 9.46 25.39
N VAL A 760 -4.53 9.36 26.57
CA VAL A 760 -5.17 8.95 27.82
C VAL A 760 -5.00 10.10 28.81
N LEU A 761 -6.07 10.44 29.51
CA LEU A 761 -6.05 11.45 30.56
C LEU A 761 -6.04 10.76 31.92
N PHE A 762 -5.06 11.09 32.75
CA PHE A 762 -4.96 10.62 34.12
C PHE A 762 -4.91 11.81 35.07
N GLU A 763 -5.69 11.76 36.14
CA GLU A 763 -5.72 12.80 37.17
C GLU A 763 -5.62 12.18 38.56
N TYR A 764 -4.64 12.64 39.34
CA TYR A 764 -4.46 12.20 40.71
C TYR A 764 -4.07 13.36 41.62
N SER A 765 -4.37 13.26 42.90
CA SER A 765 -3.96 14.22 43.91
C SER A 765 -2.55 13.88 44.43
N PRO A 766 -1.56 14.77 44.33
CA PRO A 766 -0.22 14.53 44.88
C PRO A 766 -0.17 14.44 46.41
N SER A 767 -1.21 14.89 47.13
CA SER A 767 -1.24 14.90 48.60
C SER A 767 -1.52 13.51 49.18
N ASP A 768 -2.41 12.73 48.56
CA ASP A 768 -2.87 11.43 49.05
C ASP A 768 -2.85 10.31 47.99
N ASN A 769 -2.39 10.61 46.77
CA ASN A 769 -2.43 9.73 45.59
C ASN A 769 -3.84 9.24 45.20
N SER A 770 -4.90 9.91 45.67
CA SER A 770 -6.26 9.61 45.22
C SER A 770 -6.40 9.90 43.73
N THR A 771 -7.14 9.05 43.02
CA THR A 771 -7.33 9.15 41.58
C THR A 771 -8.68 9.80 41.28
N ALA A 772 -8.65 10.97 40.63
CA ALA A 772 -9.84 11.69 40.18
C ALA A 772 -10.29 11.24 38.77
N CYS A 773 -9.34 10.88 37.91
CA CYS A 773 -9.59 10.34 36.57
C CYS A 773 -8.62 9.19 36.26
N ASP A 774 -9.15 7.98 36.07
CA ASP A 774 -8.40 6.72 36.17
C ASP A 774 -7.68 6.27 34.89
N GLY A 775 -7.46 7.15 33.92
CA GLY A 775 -6.64 6.81 32.75
C GLY A 775 -7.19 5.66 31.91
N TRP A 776 -8.53 5.54 31.83
CA TRP A 776 -9.16 4.52 31.00
C TRP A 776 -8.85 4.72 29.52
N TYR A 777 -8.48 3.62 28.85
CA TYR A 777 -8.23 3.64 27.40
C TYR A 777 -9.56 3.75 26.59
N GLY A 778 -10.71 3.55 27.24
CA GLY A 778 -12.10 3.70 26.74
C GLY A 778 -13.05 2.63 27.31
N GLN A 779 -14.27 2.49 26.74
CA GLN A 779 -15.17 1.33 26.98
C GLN A 779 -14.90 0.13 26.05
N GLU A 780 -14.77 -1.06 26.63
CA GLU A 780 -14.25 -2.30 26.00
C GLU A 780 -14.78 -2.66 24.61
N ARG A 781 -16.02 -2.25 24.28
CA ARG A 781 -16.70 -2.60 23.02
C ARG A 781 -16.51 -1.59 21.90
N ASP A 782 -15.94 -0.42 22.16
CA ASP A 782 -15.94 0.68 21.19
C ASP A 782 -14.61 0.85 20.44
N TYR A 783 -13.53 0.23 20.92
CA TYR A 783 -12.18 0.43 20.36
C TYR A 783 -11.27 -0.78 20.57
N THR A 784 -10.20 -0.84 19.77
CA THR A 784 -9.11 -1.82 19.93
C THR A 784 -8.23 -1.47 21.14
N LYS A 785 -8.21 -2.33 22.16
CA LYS A 785 -7.22 -2.25 23.24
C LYS A 785 -5.82 -2.47 22.67
N PHE A 786 -5.00 -1.43 22.64
CA PHE A 786 -3.61 -1.57 22.23
C PHE A 786 -2.76 -2.14 23.35
N THR A 787 -1.56 -2.61 23.03
CA THR A 787 -0.53 -3.05 23.98
C THR A 787 0.14 -1.83 24.66
N PRO A 788 0.58 -1.93 25.94
CA PRO A 788 1.38 -0.89 26.56
C PRO A 788 2.80 -0.81 25.97
N LEU A 789 3.23 -1.80 25.19
CA LEU A 789 4.58 -1.88 24.63
C LEU A 789 4.69 -0.94 23.43
N THR A 790 5.07 0.31 23.71
CA THR A 790 5.26 1.40 22.76
C THR A 790 6.11 2.49 23.42
N ASN A 791 6.40 3.55 22.70
CA ASN A 791 6.93 4.77 23.31
C ASN A 791 5.76 5.62 23.83
N TRP A 792 5.86 6.04 25.08
CA TRP A 792 4.88 6.89 25.75
C TRP A 792 5.43 8.29 25.94
N ALA A 793 4.71 9.30 25.48
CA ALA A 793 4.97 10.68 25.85
C ALA A 793 4.11 11.05 27.06
N VAL A 794 4.76 11.56 28.11
CA VAL A 794 4.12 12.01 29.35
C VAL A 794 4.17 13.53 29.38
N LYS A 795 3.00 14.15 29.50
CA LYS A 795 2.87 15.61 29.58
C LYS A 795 2.02 16.00 30.78
N ILE A 796 2.59 16.81 31.66
CA ILE A 796 1.84 17.44 32.74
C ILE A 796 1.11 18.64 32.16
N THR A 797 -0.20 18.71 32.34
CA THR A 797 -1.05 19.78 31.80
C THR A 797 -1.81 20.43 32.94
N GLY A 798 -1.47 21.67 33.29
CA GLY A 798 -1.95 22.29 34.52
C GLY A 798 -1.90 23.81 34.49
N GLY A 799 -2.67 24.46 35.38
CA GLY A 799 -2.74 25.92 35.51
C GLY A 799 -4.06 26.58 35.06
N GLY A 800 -5.05 25.79 34.60
CA GLY A 800 -6.39 26.27 34.25
C GLY A 800 -7.45 25.16 34.40
N TYR A 801 -8.72 25.54 34.62
CA TYR A 801 -9.88 24.63 34.81
C TYR A 801 -9.80 23.69 36.03
N GLY A 802 -9.27 24.17 37.16
CA GLY A 802 -9.32 23.41 38.42
C GLY A 802 -8.30 22.27 38.55
N THR A 803 -7.10 22.42 38.00
CA THR A 803 -5.99 21.47 38.15
C THR A 803 -4.71 22.15 38.60
N LEU A 804 -3.82 21.39 39.24
CA LEU A 804 -2.49 21.86 39.67
C LEU A 804 -1.58 22.13 38.47
N SER A 805 -0.75 23.18 38.59
CA SER A 805 0.35 23.46 37.65
C SER A 805 1.67 22.90 38.15
N VAL A 806 2.69 22.83 37.29
CA VAL A 806 4.04 22.39 37.69
C VAL A 806 4.63 23.31 38.77
N ALA A 807 4.32 24.61 38.73
CA ALA A 807 4.76 25.58 39.73
C ALA A 807 4.15 25.36 41.13
N ASP A 808 3.09 24.54 41.22
CA ASP A 808 2.44 24.18 42.49
C ASP A 808 3.06 22.94 43.14
N LEU A 809 4.07 22.34 42.52
CA LEU A 809 4.72 21.12 42.98
C LEU A 809 6.12 21.41 43.55
N ASP A 810 6.45 20.74 44.65
CA ASP A 810 7.82 20.56 45.10
C ASP A 810 8.37 19.24 44.54
N LEU A 811 9.37 19.36 43.66
CA LEU A 811 10.03 18.24 42.98
C LEU A 811 11.38 17.87 43.60
N SER A 812 11.81 18.51 44.70
CA SER A 812 13.09 18.21 45.35
C SER A 812 13.18 16.75 45.85
N GLY A 813 12.04 16.16 46.19
CA GLY A 813 11.91 14.75 46.59
C GLY A 813 11.63 13.77 45.44
N LEU A 814 11.63 14.24 44.18
CA LEU A 814 11.30 13.40 43.02
C LEU A 814 12.30 12.24 42.91
N LYS A 815 11.78 11.02 42.77
CA LYS A 815 12.56 9.80 42.53
C LYS A 815 12.51 9.35 41.08
N GLY A 816 11.43 9.69 40.38
CA GLY A 816 11.20 9.28 39.00
C GLY A 816 9.72 9.30 38.63
N LEU A 817 9.43 8.79 37.44
CA LEU A 817 8.06 8.50 37.00
C LEU A 817 7.71 7.06 37.36
N ARG A 818 6.54 6.84 37.95
CA ARG A 818 5.95 5.52 38.14
C ARG A 818 4.78 5.36 37.18
N LEU A 819 4.98 4.58 36.12
CA LEU A 819 3.92 4.22 35.20
C LEU A 819 3.25 2.93 35.66
N GLU A 820 1.92 2.92 35.66
CA GLU A 820 1.12 1.72 35.93
C GLU A 820 0.24 1.39 34.73
N PHE A 821 0.33 0.15 34.28
CA PHE A 821 -0.46 -0.37 33.17
C PHE A 821 -1.33 -1.51 33.67
N LEU A 822 -2.64 -1.29 33.75
CA LEU A 822 -3.60 -2.38 33.97
C LEU A 822 -3.84 -3.06 32.64
N CYS A 823 -3.44 -4.33 32.54
CA CYS A 823 -3.48 -5.06 31.28
C CYS A 823 -4.16 -6.41 31.43
N ASP A 824 -4.87 -6.80 30.37
CA ASP A 824 -5.27 -8.17 30.15
C ASP A 824 -4.08 -8.87 29.46
N PHE A 825 -3.63 -9.99 30.00
CA PHE A 825 -2.45 -10.69 29.50
C PHE A 825 -2.69 -12.19 29.37
N SER A 826 -1.83 -12.83 28.60
CA SER A 826 -1.71 -14.28 28.50
C SER A 826 -0.29 -14.71 28.84
N LEU A 827 -0.15 -15.88 29.46
CA LEU A 827 1.16 -16.47 29.71
C LEU A 827 1.72 -17.11 28.42
N ARG A 828 3.04 -17.13 28.29
CA ARG A 828 3.71 -17.91 27.23
C ARG A 828 3.71 -19.40 27.54
#